data_AF-A0A0M2WDG9-F1
#
_entry.id   AF-A0A0M2WDG9-F1
#
_cell.length_a   1.000
_cell.length_b   1.000
_cell.length_c   1.000
_cell.angle_alpha   90.00
_cell.angle_beta   90.00
_cell.angle_gamma   90.00
#
_symmetry.space_group_name_H-M   'P 1'
#
loop_
_entity.id
_entity.type
_entity.pdbx_description
1 polymer ?
#
loop_
_entity_poly.entity_id
_entity_poly.type
_entity_poly.pdbx_seq_one_letter_code
_entity_poly.pdbx_strand_id
1 'polypeptide(L)'
;MTSNLLSIGKSGLLAAQVGLSTTGHNITNANVDGYNRQVVLQQTAQFNNAGYGFVGNGTEVSQVKRQYDGFMAAQVNGAQSATSSLDAYYTQISQIDNMLADPTAGLSPAMADFFKGVQDFSSNPSSVSSRQALLSSANSLTARFQGLSARLTEIGDGVNSQITSNVKVINSYAKQIAELNTAITNLTVNESNQPNDLLDQRDQLITELNKYVKATVQPGAGNSITVSIGSGQPLVVGEKNFELATTPSPTDPNRLDVGYVTGTSVTKLSESSLSGGALGGLLEFRSGSLDRIQNSLGKVAIALASTFNEQHKLGQDLNGDMGGDFFKLPDPVIGADYRNNATSTTVVSAKVSDPTKLTASDYAVKYDGANYVVTRQSDGAKTTINPYPQTVPQTIDGVDFSITGAAAEGDNFMVRPTAHGAADLAVAITDRNKLAAGAPIATGAPVSNTGSGKLGLGSVDKAYLTPGNALTSTVTLTYDKATTSLSGFPAGQAVTVKGLNGATTTYPAGTATIPYTEGDSFSFGGINFNMTGAPAQGDKFTIAPNSGGVGDSRNAALLAGLQTKNILDGGKATFQGSYAETVSYVGNKTREVQVSGLASLALLQQTSTQQQAVSGVNLDEEAANLLRYQQAYQACGKVMQIASTLFDVVIGLGR
;
A
#
# COMPACT_ATOMS: atom_id res chain seq x y z
N MET A 1 -77.14 -21.88 16.66
CA MET A 1 -76.51 -20.77 17.42
C MET A 1 -75.39 -21.24 18.34
N THR A 2 -75.58 -22.27 19.17
CA THR A 2 -74.55 -22.83 20.08
C THR A 2 -73.27 -23.29 19.36
N SER A 3 -73.39 -24.00 18.23
CA SER A 3 -72.23 -24.43 17.42
C SER A 3 -71.38 -23.27 16.87
N ASN A 4 -71.99 -22.10 16.62
CA ASN A 4 -71.29 -20.94 16.06
C ASN A 4 -70.55 -20.15 17.18
N LEU A 5 -71.18 -19.95 18.35
CA LEU A 5 -70.54 -19.36 19.53
C LEU A 5 -69.34 -20.19 20.02
N LEU A 6 -69.46 -21.53 20.01
CA LEU A 6 -68.36 -22.42 20.39
C LEU A 6 -67.19 -22.34 19.39
N SER A 7 -67.49 -22.21 18.08
CA SER A 7 -66.48 -22.02 17.02
C SER A 7 -65.75 -20.68 17.15
N ILE A 8 -66.48 -19.59 17.41
CA ILE A 8 -65.90 -18.26 17.63
C ILE A 8 -65.05 -18.24 18.91
N GLY A 9 -65.55 -18.81 20.01
CA GLY A 9 -64.82 -18.89 21.28
C GLY A 9 -63.54 -19.73 21.15
N LYS A 10 -63.60 -20.89 20.50
CA LYS A 10 -62.43 -21.76 20.27
C LYS A 10 -61.38 -21.07 19.41
N SER A 11 -61.80 -20.48 18.29
CA SER A 11 -60.89 -19.87 17.32
C SER A 11 -60.23 -18.60 17.87
N GLY A 12 -60.97 -17.76 18.60
CA GLY A 12 -60.41 -16.62 19.34
C GLY A 12 -59.46 -17.01 20.47
N LEU A 13 -59.75 -18.10 21.20
CA LEU A 13 -58.88 -18.61 22.25
C LEU A 13 -57.53 -19.10 21.70
N LEU A 14 -57.55 -19.85 20.60
CA LEU A 14 -56.33 -20.31 19.93
C LEU A 14 -55.50 -19.13 19.39
N ALA A 15 -56.15 -18.13 18.78
CA ALA A 15 -55.46 -16.94 18.29
C ALA A 15 -54.81 -16.14 19.43
N ALA A 16 -55.48 -16.02 20.58
CA ALA A 16 -54.91 -15.39 21.76
C ALA A 16 -53.74 -16.19 22.36
N GLN A 17 -53.80 -17.53 22.36
CA GLN A 17 -52.70 -18.40 22.81
C GLN A 17 -51.45 -18.23 21.94
N VAL A 18 -51.59 -18.20 20.62
CA VAL A 18 -50.47 -17.96 19.69
C VAL A 18 -49.90 -16.55 19.90
N GLY A 19 -50.76 -15.55 20.12
CA GLY A 19 -50.35 -14.19 20.51
C GLY A 19 -49.48 -14.17 21.77
N LEU A 20 -49.90 -14.86 22.84
CA LEU A 20 -49.13 -14.98 24.08
C LEU A 20 -47.77 -15.63 23.86
N SER A 21 -47.73 -16.74 23.12
CA SER A 21 -46.48 -17.46 22.85
C SER A 21 -45.51 -16.63 22.02
N THR A 22 -46.01 -15.90 21.01
CA THR A 22 -45.18 -15.08 20.11
C THR A 22 -44.61 -13.87 20.85
N THR A 23 -45.44 -13.18 21.64
CA THR A 23 -44.98 -12.06 22.47
C THR A 23 -44.00 -12.54 23.55
N GLY A 24 -44.26 -13.68 24.18
CA GLY A 24 -43.31 -14.31 25.11
C GLY A 24 -41.95 -14.59 24.44
N HIS A 25 -41.97 -15.13 23.23
CA HIS A 25 -40.77 -15.38 22.43
C HIS A 25 -40.01 -14.10 22.08
N ASN A 26 -40.72 -13.03 21.70
CA ASN A 26 -40.10 -11.71 21.46
C ASN A 26 -39.40 -11.18 22.71
N ILE A 27 -40.08 -11.23 23.86
CA ILE A 27 -39.52 -10.73 25.14
C ILE A 27 -38.27 -11.51 25.52
N THR A 28 -38.27 -12.85 25.41
CA THR A 28 -37.11 -13.66 25.78
C THR A 28 -35.92 -13.47 24.85
N ASN A 29 -36.17 -13.13 23.58
CA ASN A 29 -35.13 -12.95 22.57
C ASN A 29 -34.80 -11.48 22.28
N ALA A 30 -35.33 -10.53 23.07
CA ALA A 30 -35.13 -9.10 22.84
C ALA A 30 -33.65 -8.65 22.83
N ASN A 31 -32.77 -9.40 23.52
CA ASN A 31 -31.34 -9.14 23.59
C ASN A 31 -30.50 -10.11 22.73
N VAL A 32 -31.13 -10.94 21.90
CA VAL A 32 -30.41 -11.82 20.97
C VAL A 32 -30.07 -11.03 19.72
N ASP A 33 -28.78 -10.89 19.42
CA ASP A 33 -28.31 -10.19 18.23
C ASP A 33 -28.90 -10.81 16.95
N GLY A 34 -29.40 -9.96 16.06
CA GLY A 34 -30.02 -10.37 14.80
C GLY A 34 -31.46 -10.85 14.90
N TYR A 35 -32.05 -10.95 16.11
CA TYR A 35 -33.45 -11.32 16.28
C TYR A 35 -34.40 -10.25 15.75
N ASN A 36 -35.35 -10.67 14.90
CA ASN A 36 -36.39 -9.80 14.37
C ASN A 36 -37.73 -10.07 15.08
N ARG A 37 -38.42 -9.01 15.51
CA ARG A 37 -39.71 -9.11 16.19
C ARG A 37 -40.72 -9.87 15.35
N GLN A 38 -41.38 -10.85 15.94
CA GLN A 38 -42.41 -11.64 15.26
C GLN A 38 -43.82 -11.12 15.58
N VAL A 39 -44.68 -11.06 14.57
CA VAL A 39 -46.06 -10.57 14.69
C VAL A 39 -47.04 -11.63 14.20
N VAL A 40 -48.12 -11.81 14.97
CA VAL A 40 -49.22 -12.71 14.62
C VAL A 40 -50.19 -12.00 13.69
N LEU A 41 -50.31 -12.48 12.45
CA LEU A 41 -51.31 -12.06 11.48
C LEU A 41 -52.58 -12.90 11.65
N GLN A 42 -53.68 -12.25 12.02
CA GLN A 42 -54.99 -12.86 12.13
C GLN A 42 -55.88 -12.44 10.96
N GLN A 43 -56.67 -13.37 10.44
CA GLN A 43 -57.68 -13.11 9.41
C GLN A 43 -59.04 -13.69 9.80
N THR A 44 -60.11 -13.21 9.19
CA THR A 44 -61.45 -13.77 9.42
C THR A 44 -61.49 -15.20 8.88
N ALA A 45 -61.89 -16.16 9.71
CA ALA A 45 -62.07 -17.54 9.28
C ALA A 45 -63.17 -17.63 8.22
N GLN A 46 -63.05 -18.58 7.28
CA GLN A 46 -63.98 -18.68 6.14
C GLN A 46 -65.44 -18.76 6.61
N PHE A 47 -66.30 -17.98 5.95
CA PHE A 47 -67.72 -17.88 6.27
C PHE A 47 -68.47 -19.16 5.88
N ASN A 48 -69.51 -19.49 6.64
CA ASN A 48 -70.42 -20.58 6.29
C ASN A 48 -71.71 -19.99 5.68
N ASN A 49 -72.10 -20.46 4.50
CA ASN A 49 -73.39 -20.08 3.91
C ASN A 49 -74.49 -20.91 4.60
N ALA A 50 -75.25 -20.27 5.49
CA ALA A 50 -76.29 -20.92 6.28
C ALA A 50 -77.66 -20.96 5.57
N GLY A 51 -77.73 -20.61 4.28
CA GLY A 51 -78.98 -20.57 3.50
C GLY A 51 -79.82 -19.30 3.71
N TYR A 52 -79.60 -18.56 4.81
CA TYR A 52 -80.23 -17.26 5.12
C TYR A 52 -79.23 -16.09 5.18
N GLY A 53 -77.99 -16.33 4.75
CA GLY A 53 -76.90 -15.34 4.77
C GLY A 53 -75.54 -15.97 5.05
N PHE A 54 -74.49 -15.18 4.94
CA PHE A 54 -73.13 -15.56 5.28
C PHE A 54 -72.87 -15.28 6.76
N VAL A 55 -72.58 -16.32 7.54
CA VAL A 55 -72.26 -16.19 8.97
C VAL A 55 -70.77 -16.46 9.17
N GLY A 56 -70.07 -15.55 9.86
CA GLY A 56 -68.66 -15.70 10.18
C GLY A 56 -68.40 -16.83 11.18
N ASN A 57 -67.24 -17.50 11.06
CA ASN A 57 -66.82 -18.60 11.93
C ASN A 57 -65.77 -18.21 12.99
N GLY A 58 -65.48 -16.90 13.12
CA GLY A 58 -64.48 -16.37 14.06
C GLY A 58 -63.21 -15.89 13.34
N THR A 59 -62.06 -16.07 13.98
CA THR A 59 -60.74 -15.63 13.51
C THR A 59 -59.80 -16.82 13.38
N GLU A 60 -58.83 -16.76 12.49
CA GLU A 60 -57.75 -17.75 12.40
C GLU A 60 -56.39 -17.05 12.32
N VAL A 61 -55.36 -17.71 12.84
CA VAL A 61 -53.99 -17.24 12.67
C VAL A 61 -53.55 -17.64 11.27
N SER A 62 -53.36 -16.64 10.41
CA SER A 62 -52.89 -16.83 9.05
C SER A 62 -51.38 -17.16 9.04
N GLN A 63 -50.60 -16.40 9.81
CA GLN A 63 -49.14 -16.53 9.85
C GLN A 63 -48.55 -15.87 11.12
N VAL A 64 -47.43 -16.42 11.60
CA VAL A 64 -46.49 -15.69 12.47
C VAL A 64 -45.33 -15.22 11.61
N LYS A 65 -45.22 -13.92 11.40
CA LYS A 65 -44.27 -13.32 10.45
C LYS A 65 -43.24 -12.48 11.19
N ARG A 66 -41.96 -12.63 10.85
CA ARG A 66 -40.93 -11.69 11.30
C ARG A 66 -41.07 -10.31 10.67
N GLN A 67 -40.86 -9.26 11.44
CA GLN A 67 -40.75 -7.88 10.96
C GLN A 67 -39.33 -7.72 10.40
N TYR A 68 -39.20 -7.64 9.08
CA TYR A 68 -37.91 -7.55 8.41
C TYR A 68 -38.00 -6.60 7.22
N ASP A 69 -37.05 -5.67 7.15
CA ASP A 69 -36.85 -4.78 6.01
C ASP A 69 -35.51 -5.08 5.33
N GLY A 70 -35.57 -5.66 4.13
CA GLY A 70 -34.39 -6.05 3.36
C GLY A 70 -33.56 -4.87 2.84
N PHE A 71 -34.18 -3.70 2.66
CA PHE A 71 -33.47 -2.49 2.25
C PHE A 71 -32.64 -1.94 3.42
N MET A 72 -33.22 -1.88 4.62
CA MET A 72 -32.48 -1.51 5.84
C MET A 72 -31.36 -2.50 6.13
N ALA A 73 -31.61 -3.81 6.00
CA ALA A 73 -30.58 -4.83 6.17
C ALA A 73 -29.42 -4.67 5.17
N ALA A 74 -29.71 -4.40 3.90
CA ALA A 74 -28.69 -4.12 2.89
C ALA A 74 -27.88 -2.85 3.21
N GLN A 75 -28.52 -1.82 3.76
CA GLN A 75 -27.86 -0.58 4.17
C GLN A 75 -26.90 -0.81 5.35
N VAL A 76 -27.33 -1.57 6.37
CA VAL A 76 -26.48 -1.97 7.51
C VAL A 76 -25.30 -2.82 7.04
N ASN A 77 -25.52 -3.81 6.18
CA ASN A 77 -24.46 -4.64 5.61
C ASN A 77 -23.41 -3.81 4.85
N GLY A 78 -23.86 -2.84 4.04
CA GLY A 78 -22.97 -1.93 3.33
C GLY A 78 -22.14 -1.06 4.27
N ALA A 79 -22.76 -0.47 5.29
CA ALA A 79 -22.07 0.34 6.30
C ALA A 79 -21.10 -0.49 7.16
N GLN A 80 -21.48 -1.73 7.51
CA GLN A 80 -20.65 -2.66 8.25
C GLN A 80 -19.37 -3.01 7.48
N SER A 81 -19.53 -3.38 6.21
CA SER A 81 -18.40 -3.70 5.33
C SER A 81 -17.47 -2.50 5.14
N ALA A 82 -18.00 -1.30 4.94
CA ALA A 82 -17.18 -0.09 4.83
C ALA A 82 -16.39 0.19 6.13
N THR A 83 -17.06 0.08 7.27
CA THR A 83 -16.45 0.33 8.59
C THR A 83 -15.33 -0.66 8.88
N SER A 84 -15.57 -1.96 8.67
CA SER A 84 -14.56 -3.00 8.89
C SER A 84 -13.36 -2.88 7.94
N SER A 85 -13.57 -2.39 6.72
CA SER A 85 -12.48 -2.10 5.77
C SER A 85 -11.58 -0.96 6.27
N LEU A 86 -12.18 0.15 6.69
CA LEU A 86 -11.45 1.31 7.19
C LEU A 86 -10.74 1.02 8.51
N ASP A 87 -11.37 0.25 9.41
CA ASP A 87 -10.78 -0.16 10.68
C ASP A 87 -9.56 -1.09 10.49
N ALA A 88 -9.67 -2.07 9.59
CA ALA A 88 -8.57 -2.95 9.24
C ALA A 88 -7.39 -2.17 8.61
N TYR A 89 -7.68 -1.22 7.71
CA TYR A 89 -6.65 -0.35 7.13
C TYR A 89 -6.00 0.51 8.22
N TYR A 90 -6.80 1.20 9.04
CA TYR A 90 -6.33 2.11 10.08
C TYR A 90 -5.38 1.41 11.06
N THR A 91 -5.73 0.19 11.47
CA THR A 91 -4.93 -0.63 12.38
C THR A 91 -3.53 -0.90 11.82
N GLN A 92 -3.39 -1.08 10.50
CA GLN A 92 -2.10 -1.33 9.87
C GLN A 92 -1.30 -0.04 9.62
N ILE A 93 -1.93 1.00 9.06
CA ILE A 93 -1.23 2.25 8.75
C ILE A 93 -0.78 3.00 10.00
N SER A 94 -1.54 2.96 11.10
CA SER A 94 -1.18 3.59 12.37
C SER A 94 0.08 2.98 13.00
N GLN A 95 0.36 1.68 12.77
CA GLN A 95 1.61 1.06 13.20
C GLN A 95 2.81 1.66 12.46
N ILE A 96 2.66 1.92 11.16
CA ILE A 96 3.71 2.57 10.37
C ILE A 96 3.85 4.05 10.76
N ASP A 97 2.74 4.76 10.97
CA ASP A 97 2.75 6.16 11.39
C ASP A 97 3.53 6.35 12.71
N ASN A 98 3.20 5.55 13.72
CA ASN A 98 3.92 5.56 15.01
C ASN A 98 5.42 5.25 14.86
N MET A 99 5.78 4.33 13.94
CA MET A 99 7.18 3.98 13.68
C MET A 99 7.95 5.10 12.98
N LEU A 100 7.34 5.75 11.99
CA LEU A 100 8.01 6.75 11.14
C LEU A 100 8.04 8.14 11.78
N ALA A 101 7.04 8.48 12.59
CA ALA A 101 6.92 9.74 13.31
C ALA A 101 7.77 9.80 14.59
N ASP A 102 8.45 8.71 14.97
CA ASP A 102 9.30 8.67 16.16
C ASP A 102 10.50 9.64 16.01
N PRO A 103 10.61 10.68 16.84
CA PRO A 103 11.66 11.69 16.73
C PRO A 103 13.04 11.20 17.18
N THR A 104 13.10 10.05 17.85
CA THR A 104 14.33 9.44 18.38
C THR A 104 14.80 8.28 17.53
N ALA A 105 13.85 7.43 17.13
CA ALA A 105 14.16 6.25 16.37
C ALA A 105 14.22 6.60 14.88
N GLY A 106 13.38 7.48 14.33
CA GLY A 106 13.19 7.72 12.90
C GLY A 106 14.45 7.87 12.02
N LEU A 107 14.29 7.80 10.70
CA LEU A 107 15.44 7.88 9.78
C LEU A 107 16.12 9.27 9.78
N SER A 108 15.36 10.35 9.97
CA SER A 108 15.89 11.72 9.93
C SER A 108 17.03 11.98 10.92
N PRO A 109 16.92 11.64 12.23
CA PRO A 109 18.05 11.69 13.16
C PRO A 109 19.27 10.89 12.69
N ALA A 110 19.08 9.65 12.25
CA ALA A 110 20.19 8.79 11.80
C ALA A 110 20.95 9.39 10.61
N MET A 111 20.23 10.02 9.66
CA MET A 111 20.85 10.72 8.55
C MET A 111 21.59 11.98 9.00
N ALA A 112 21.03 12.74 9.95
CA ALA A 112 21.69 13.92 10.50
C ALA A 112 23.00 13.54 11.21
N ASP A 113 23.00 12.45 12.00
CA ASP A 113 24.18 11.94 12.70
C ASP A 113 25.25 11.41 11.74
N PHE A 114 24.83 10.75 10.65
CA PHE A 114 25.76 10.34 9.60
C PHE A 114 26.46 11.55 8.97
N PHE A 115 25.71 12.56 8.51
CA PHE A 115 26.30 13.73 7.88
C PHE A 115 27.09 14.60 8.86
N LYS A 116 26.73 14.63 10.14
CA LYS A 116 27.57 15.20 11.20
C LYS A 116 28.91 14.48 11.28
N GLY A 117 28.91 13.14 11.25
CA GLY A 117 30.13 12.34 11.16
C GLY A 117 30.98 12.66 9.91
N VAL A 118 30.33 12.92 8.76
CA VAL A 118 31.03 13.36 7.53
C VAL A 118 31.66 14.75 7.72
N GLN A 119 30.98 15.69 8.38
CA GLN A 119 31.50 17.03 8.67
C GLN A 119 32.67 16.99 9.66
N ASP A 120 32.59 16.17 10.71
CA ASP A 120 33.67 15.98 11.67
C ASP A 120 34.91 15.35 11.01
N PHE A 121 34.69 14.39 10.10
CA PHE A 121 35.72 13.82 9.24
C PHE A 121 36.32 14.85 8.29
N SER A 122 35.50 15.68 7.66
CA SER A 122 35.96 16.76 6.79
C SER A 122 36.79 17.81 7.53
N SER A 123 36.55 18.02 8.82
CA SER A 123 37.33 18.95 9.63
C SER A 123 38.69 18.37 10.05
N ASN A 124 38.79 17.04 10.12
CA ASN A 124 39.99 16.33 10.59
C ASN A 124 40.29 15.08 9.73
N PRO A 125 40.58 15.23 8.43
CA PRO A 125 40.66 14.10 7.49
C PRO A 125 41.86 13.18 7.72
N SER A 126 42.93 13.65 8.36
CA SER A 126 44.11 12.84 8.70
C SER A 126 43.92 12.04 10.00
N SER A 127 42.88 12.34 10.79
CA SER A 127 42.67 11.71 12.09
C SER A 127 42.08 10.31 11.95
N VAL A 128 42.77 9.34 12.55
CA VAL A 128 42.32 7.95 12.65
C VAL A 128 40.98 7.84 13.39
N SER A 129 40.78 8.63 14.45
CA SER A 129 39.55 8.60 15.24
C SER A 129 38.36 9.14 14.45
N SER A 130 38.53 10.24 13.71
CA SER A 130 37.48 10.82 12.88
C SER A 130 37.06 9.90 11.74
N ARG A 131 38.03 9.22 11.10
CA ARG A 131 37.78 8.18 10.09
C ARG A 131 36.98 7.00 10.64
N GLN A 132 37.37 6.50 11.83
CA GLN A 132 36.65 5.41 12.48
C GLN A 132 35.23 5.84 12.89
N ALA A 133 35.07 7.07 13.39
CA ALA A 133 33.77 7.61 13.77
C ALA A 133 32.82 7.67 12.57
N LEU A 134 33.29 8.13 11.39
CA LEU A 134 32.47 8.12 10.18
C LEU A 134 32.00 6.72 9.77
N LEU A 135 32.89 5.71 9.81
CA LEU A 135 32.49 4.32 9.53
C LEU A 135 31.45 3.80 10.54
N SER A 136 31.60 4.13 11.82
CA SER A 136 30.61 3.78 12.84
C SER A 136 29.27 4.45 12.58
N SER A 137 29.24 5.75 12.25
CA SER A 137 28.01 6.46 11.90
C SER A 137 27.35 5.91 10.63
N ALA A 138 28.15 5.50 9.64
CA ALA A 138 27.65 4.84 8.44
C ALA A 138 26.98 3.50 8.76
N ASN A 139 27.61 2.66 9.58
CA ASN A 139 27.03 1.38 10.00
C ASN A 139 25.74 1.57 10.80
N SER A 140 25.67 2.58 11.68
CA SER A 140 24.44 2.92 12.40
C SER A 140 23.33 3.36 11.45
N LEU A 141 23.64 4.16 10.44
CA LEU A 141 22.68 4.57 9.42
C LEU A 141 22.15 3.37 8.61
N THR A 142 23.05 2.49 8.13
CA THR A 142 22.62 1.30 7.38
C THR A 142 21.78 0.36 8.23
N ALA A 143 22.16 0.13 9.49
CA ALA A 143 21.37 -0.67 10.43
C ALA A 143 19.98 -0.06 10.66
N ARG A 144 19.86 1.28 10.66
CA ARG A 144 18.55 1.93 10.78
C ARG A 144 17.66 1.70 9.57
N PHE A 145 18.19 1.82 8.35
CA PHE A 145 17.47 1.49 7.13
C PHE A 145 16.98 0.03 7.13
N GLN A 146 17.87 -0.90 7.48
CA GLN A 146 17.58 -2.33 7.55
C GLN A 146 16.48 -2.62 8.58
N GLY A 147 16.57 -2.04 9.78
CA GLY A 147 15.57 -2.23 10.83
C GLY A 147 14.18 -1.71 10.45
N LEU A 148 14.10 -0.54 9.80
CA LEU A 148 12.83 -0.02 9.28
C LEU A 148 12.25 -0.91 8.18
N SER A 149 13.09 -1.39 7.26
CA SER A 149 12.68 -2.29 6.18
C SER A 149 12.20 -3.65 6.70
N ALA A 150 12.91 -4.22 7.69
CA ALA A 150 12.51 -5.46 8.34
C ALA A 150 11.15 -5.33 9.04
N ARG A 151 10.90 -4.19 9.72
CA ARG A 151 9.60 -3.93 10.35
C ARG A 151 8.46 -3.78 9.34
N LEU A 152 8.69 -3.13 8.20
CA LEU A 152 7.70 -3.07 7.12
C LEU A 152 7.42 -4.45 6.53
N THR A 153 8.44 -5.30 6.41
CA THR A 153 8.30 -6.69 5.95
C THR A 153 7.47 -7.51 6.93
N GLU A 154 7.73 -7.40 8.23
CA GLU A 154 6.95 -8.06 9.29
C GLU A 154 5.47 -7.65 9.25
N ILE A 155 5.18 -6.36 9.02
CA ILE A 155 3.81 -5.87 8.84
C ILE A 155 3.18 -6.53 7.60
N GLY A 156 3.90 -6.63 6.48
CA GLY A 156 3.44 -7.32 5.27
C GLY A 156 3.12 -8.80 5.50
N ASP A 157 3.98 -9.52 6.24
CA ASP A 157 3.76 -10.92 6.60
C ASP A 157 2.57 -11.11 7.54
N GLY A 158 2.38 -10.18 8.47
CA GLY A 158 1.19 -10.10 9.32
C GLY A 158 -0.08 -9.92 8.49
N VAL A 159 -0.05 -9.03 7.49
CA VAL A 159 -1.17 -8.83 6.55
C VAL A 159 -1.46 -10.10 5.75
N ASN A 160 -0.44 -10.80 5.23
CA ASN A 160 -0.63 -12.08 4.53
C ASN A 160 -1.31 -13.15 5.42
N SER A 161 -0.91 -13.21 6.69
CA SER A 161 -1.50 -14.12 7.68
C SER A 161 -2.96 -13.76 7.96
N GLN A 162 -3.27 -12.47 8.12
CA GLN A 162 -4.64 -11.98 8.31
C GLN A 162 -5.53 -12.22 7.08
N ILE A 163 -5.02 -12.01 5.86
CA ILE A 163 -5.73 -12.33 4.62
C ILE A 163 -6.12 -13.82 4.59
N THR A 164 -5.17 -14.70 4.90
CA THR A 164 -5.42 -16.15 4.95
C THR A 164 -6.46 -16.52 6.01
N SER A 165 -6.39 -15.90 7.19
CA SER A 165 -7.38 -16.10 8.25
C SER A 165 -8.77 -15.62 7.83
N ASN A 166 -8.87 -14.43 7.24
CA ASN A 166 -10.13 -13.86 6.76
C ASN A 166 -10.77 -14.74 5.69
N VAL A 167 -9.98 -15.27 4.74
CA VAL A 167 -10.48 -16.22 3.73
C VAL A 167 -11.08 -17.48 4.38
N LYS A 168 -10.43 -18.05 5.40
CA LYS A 168 -10.99 -19.21 6.14
C LYS A 168 -12.31 -18.88 6.83
N VAL A 169 -12.41 -17.71 7.46
CA VAL A 169 -13.64 -17.26 8.12
C VAL A 169 -14.76 -17.04 7.10
N ILE A 170 -14.46 -16.41 5.96
CA ILE A 170 -15.39 -16.21 4.84
C ILE A 170 -15.96 -17.56 4.35
N ASN A 171 -15.10 -18.54 4.10
CA ASN A 171 -15.54 -19.88 3.66
C ASN A 171 -16.41 -20.57 4.72
N SER A 172 -16.09 -20.41 6.00
CA SER A 172 -16.90 -20.95 7.10
C SER A 172 -18.31 -20.35 7.12
N TYR A 173 -18.44 -19.02 6.98
CA TYR A 173 -19.75 -18.37 6.89
C TYR A 173 -20.50 -18.77 5.62
N ALA A 174 -19.83 -18.87 4.46
CA ALA A 174 -20.45 -19.34 3.23
C ALA A 174 -21.07 -20.74 3.39
N LYS A 175 -20.35 -21.65 4.04
CA LYS A 175 -20.84 -23.00 4.34
C LYS A 175 -22.06 -22.98 5.26
N GLN A 176 -21.99 -22.25 6.37
CA GLN A 176 -23.10 -22.15 7.32
C GLN A 176 -24.35 -21.51 6.70
N ILE A 177 -24.18 -20.49 5.84
CA ILE A 177 -25.29 -19.86 5.12
C ILE A 177 -25.93 -20.85 4.14
N ALA A 178 -25.14 -21.68 3.43
CA ALA A 178 -25.66 -22.71 2.53
C ALA A 178 -26.42 -23.83 3.28
N GLU A 179 -25.92 -24.23 4.45
CA GLU A 179 -26.59 -25.19 5.35
C GLU A 179 -27.93 -24.61 5.86
N LEU A 180 -27.95 -23.34 6.26
CA LEU A 180 -29.18 -22.66 6.65
C LEU A 180 -30.16 -22.51 5.48
N ASN A 181 -29.68 -22.19 4.27
CA ASN A 181 -30.53 -22.17 3.08
C ASN A 181 -31.22 -23.51 2.85
N THR A 182 -30.48 -24.61 2.98
CA THR A 182 -31.03 -25.97 2.86
C THR A 182 -32.10 -26.22 3.92
N ALA A 183 -31.82 -25.88 5.19
CA ALA A 183 -32.78 -26.05 6.29
C ALA A 183 -34.05 -25.19 6.09
N ILE A 184 -33.89 -23.92 5.69
CA ILE A 184 -34.99 -23.00 5.42
C ILE A 184 -35.85 -23.50 4.27
N THR A 185 -35.25 -23.90 3.15
CA THR A 185 -36.00 -24.39 1.99
C THR A 185 -36.73 -25.70 2.29
N ASN A 186 -36.13 -26.63 3.05
CA ASN A 186 -36.80 -27.87 3.47
C ASN A 186 -37.98 -27.65 4.41
N LEU A 187 -37.93 -26.64 5.28
CA LEU A 187 -38.99 -26.33 6.23
C LEU A 187 -40.06 -25.40 5.65
N THR A 188 -39.76 -24.68 4.57
CA THR A 188 -40.70 -23.77 3.91
C THR A 188 -41.64 -24.58 3.00
N VAL A 189 -42.74 -25.08 3.57
CA VAL A 189 -43.78 -25.84 2.84
C VAL A 189 -44.70 -24.90 2.04
N ASN A 190 -44.94 -23.70 2.54
CA ASN A 190 -45.69 -22.62 1.89
C ASN A 190 -45.22 -21.24 2.41
N GLU A 191 -45.53 -20.16 1.69
CA GLU A 191 -45.11 -18.80 2.09
C GLU A 191 -45.69 -18.35 3.45
N SER A 192 -46.76 -19.00 3.91
CA SER A 192 -47.43 -18.74 5.18
C SER A 192 -46.76 -19.41 6.39
N ASN A 193 -45.84 -20.35 6.19
CA ASN A 193 -45.17 -21.09 7.26
C ASN A 193 -43.65 -21.08 7.06
N GLN A 194 -43.01 -19.99 7.52
CA GLN A 194 -41.58 -19.76 7.37
C GLN A 194 -40.85 -20.00 8.71
N PRO A 195 -39.66 -20.62 8.70
CA PRO A 195 -38.85 -20.78 9.91
C PRO A 195 -38.15 -19.46 10.27
N ASN A 196 -38.85 -18.56 10.96
CA ASN A 196 -38.39 -17.19 11.26
C ASN A 196 -37.00 -17.16 11.93
N ASP A 197 -36.75 -18.01 12.92
CA ASP A 197 -35.48 -17.99 13.67
C ASP A 197 -34.29 -18.42 12.79
N LEU A 198 -34.50 -19.34 11.84
CA LEU A 198 -33.45 -19.72 10.88
C LEU A 198 -33.18 -18.60 9.87
N LEU A 199 -34.22 -17.87 9.47
CA LEU A 199 -34.05 -16.69 8.61
C LEU A 199 -33.23 -15.61 9.34
N ASP A 200 -33.48 -15.41 10.64
CA ASP A 200 -32.73 -14.45 11.47
C ASP A 200 -31.27 -14.89 11.66
N GLN A 201 -31.02 -16.17 11.96
CA GLN A 201 -29.66 -16.72 12.03
C GLN A 201 -28.90 -16.53 10.71
N ARG A 202 -29.57 -16.77 9.57
CA ARG A 202 -28.94 -16.59 8.24
C ARG A 202 -28.57 -15.13 8.01
N ASP A 203 -29.47 -14.20 8.33
CA ASP A 203 -29.23 -12.77 8.13
C ASP A 203 -28.15 -12.23 9.09
N GLN A 204 -28.05 -12.78 10.30
CA GLN A 204 -26.95 -12.49 11.22
C GLN A 204 -25.60 -12.96 10.65
N LEU A 205 -25.53 -14.18 10.10
CA LEU A 205 -24.31 -14.67 9.46
C LEU A 205 -23.90 -13.83 8.23
N ILE A 206 -24.87 -13.28 7.50
CA ILE A 206 -24.58 -12.34 6.40
C ILE A 206 -23.98 -11.04 6.92
N THR A 207 -24.51 -10.52 8.03
CA THR A 207 -23.96 -9.32 8.68
C THR A 207 -22.54 -9.58 9.17
N GLU A 208 -22.29 -10.74 9.80
CA GLU A 208 -20.96 -11.17 10.23
C GLU A 208 -20.00 -11.37 9.04
N LEU A 209 -20.46 -11.98 7.94
CA LEU A 209 -19.69 -12.12 6.70
C LEU A 209 -19.28 -10.75 6.14
N ASN A 210 -20.17 -9.76 6.19
CA ASN A 210 -19.90 -8.41 5.73
C ASN A 210 -18.80 -7.68 6.53
N LYS A 211 -18.47 -8.14 7.75
CA LYS A 211 -17.28 -7.65 8.48
C LYS A 211 -15.98 -8.03 7.77
N TYR A 212 -15.96 -9.15 7.02
CA TYR A 212 -14.75 -9.68 6.41
C TYR A 212 -14.65 -9.41 4.91
N VAL A 213 -15.77 -9.44 4.19
CA VAL A 213 -15.83 -9.15 2.75
C VAL A 213 -17.17 -8.53 2.39
N LYS A 214 -17.18 -7.54 1.50
CA LYS A 214 -18.45 -6.99 0.99
C LYS A 214 -19.25 -8.06 0.27
N ALA A 215 -20.36 -8.47 0.88
CA ALA A 215 -21.25 -9.50 0.35
C ALA A 215 -22.61 -8.88 0.00
N THR A 216 -23.06 -9.14 -1.23
CA THR A 216 -24.35 -8.70 -1.75
C THR A 216 -25.31 -9.89 -1.77
N VAL A 217 -26.51 -9.69 -1.23
CA VAL A 217 -27.55 -10.72 -1.16
C VAL A 217 -28.58 -10.49 -2.25
N GLN A 218 -28.97 -11.56 -2.94
CA GLN A 218 -30.05 -11.56 -3.91
C GLN A 218 -31.06 -12.68 -3.57
N PRO A 219 -32.38 -12.41 -3.65
CA PRO A 219 -33.39 -13.45 -3.45
C PRO A 219 -33.28 -14.57 -4.50
N GLY A 220 -33.47 -15.81 -4.07
CA GLY A 220 -33.56 -17.00 -4.92
C GLY A 220 -34.95 -17.63 -4.88
N ALA A 221 -35.09 -18.82 -5.46
CA ALA A 221 -36.33 -19.59 -5.42
C ALA A 221 -36.53 -20.27 -4.05
N GLY A 222 -37.77 -20.43 -3.59
CA GLY A 222 -38.09 -21.21 -2.39
C GLY A 222 -37.44 -20.69 -1.11
N ASN A 223 -37.45 -19.37 -0.89
CA ASN A 223 -36.79 -18.67 0.23
C ASN A 223 -35.27 -18.83 0.33
N SER A 224 -34.63 -19.47 -0.67
CA SER A 224 -33.18 -19.49 -0.76
C SER A 224 -32.63 -18.10 -1.13
N ILE A 225 -31.36 -17.87 -0.84
CA ILE A 225 -30.65 -16.65 -1.25
C ILE A 225 -29.40 -17.00 -2.03
N THR A 226 -28.99 -16.06 -2.87
CA THR A 226 -27.67 -16.03 -3.50
C THR A 226 -26.84 -14.94 -2.83
N VAL A 227 -25.65 -15.29 -2.35
CA VAL A 227 -24.68 -14.35 -1.78
C VAL A 227 -23.52 -14.25 -2.76
N SER A 228 -23.21 -13.04 -3.21
CA SER A 228 -22.10 -12.77 -4.14
C SER A 228 -21.13 -11.76 -3.54
N ILE A 229 -19.86 -11.86 -3.92
CA ILE A 229 -18.79 -10.96 -3.49
C ILE A 229 -18.14 -10.27 -4.69
N GLY A 230 -17.35 -9.24 -4.39
CA GLY A 230 -16.51 -8.56 -5.37
C GLY A 230 -17.29 -7.99 -6.56
N SER A 231 -16.93 -8.41 -7.78
CA SER A 231 -17.60 -7.98 -9.02
C SER A 231 -18.79 -8.86 -9.42
N GLY A 232 -19.27 -9.72 -8.51
CA GLY A 232 -20.41 -10.60 -8.73
C GLY A 232 -20.08 -12.10 -8.67
N GLN A 233 -18.92 -12.48 -8.12
CA GLN A 233 -18.58 -13.89 -7.92
C GLN A 233 -19.52 -14.51 -6.87
N PRO A 234 -20.24 -15.60 -7.18
CA PRO A 234 -21.14 -16.23 -6.23
C PRO A 234 -20.36 -16.92 -5.12
N LEU A 235 -20.67 -16.63 -3.86
CA LEU A 235 -20.11 -17.35 -2.71
C LEU A 235 -21.09 -18.41 -2.19
N VAL A 236 -22.39 -18.14 -2.29
CA VAL A 236 -23.48 -19.09 -1.99
C VAL A 236 -24.55 -18.97 -3.06
N VAL A 237 -24.99 -20.09 -3.63
CA VAL A 237 -26.11 -20.16 -4.57
C VAL A 237 -27.06 -21.24 -4.08
N GLY A 238 -28.16 -20.83 -3.45
CA GLY A 238 -29.08 -21.77 -2.82
C GLY A 238 -28.38 -22.62 -1.77
N GLU A 239 -28.36 -23.93 -1.99
CA GLU A 239 -27.79 -24.93 -1.09
C GLU A 239 -26.27 -25.17 -1.29
N LYS A 240 -25.69 -24.59 -2.35
CA LYS A 240 -24.27 -24.76 -2.67
C LYS A 240 -23.46 -23.56 -2.20
N ASN A 241 -22.33 -23.82 -1.56
CA ASN A 241 -21.30 -22.81 -1.31
C ASN A 241 -20.12 -22.98 -2.28
N PHE A 242 -19.37 -21.91 -2.45
CA PHE A 242 -18.11 -21.86 -3.16
C PHE A 242 -17.03 -21.32 -2.23
N GLU A 243 -15.79 -21.64 -2.53
CA GLU A 243 -14.66 -21.33 -1.66
C GLU A 243 -13.71 -20.32 -2.30
N LEU A 244 -13.12 -19.51 -1.44
CA LEU A 244 -11.94 -18.71 -1.74
C LEU A 244 -10.69 -19.44 -1.24
N ALA A 245 -9.57 -19.18 -1.90
CA ALA A 245 -8.27 -19.67 -1.48
C ALA A 245 -7.22 -18.56 -1.59
N THR A 246 -6.21 -18.61 -0.73
CA THR A 246 -5.01 -17.79 -0.90
C THR A 246 -3.98 -18.57 -1.71
N THR A 247 -3.35 -17.90 -2.66
CA THR A 247 -2.29 -18.48 -3.51
C THR A 247 -1.13 -17.48 -3.62
N PRO A 248 0.14 -17.94 -3.67
CA PRO A 248 1.26 -17.05 -3.95
C PRO A 248 1.03 -16.24 -5.23
N SER A 249 1.42 -14.98 -5.18
CA SER A 249 1.26 -14.08 -6.31
C SER A 249 2.13 -14.56 -7.47
N PRO A 250 1.62 -14.51 -8.71
CA PRO A 250 2.35 -15.06 -9.84
C PRO A 250 3.76 -14.50 -10.04
N THR A 251 3.94 -13.22 -9.73
CA THR A 251 5.20 -12.50 -9.86
C THR A 251 5.90 -12.26 -8.52
N ASP A 252 5.33 -12.69 -7.39
CA ASP A 252 5.93 -12.49 -6.07
C ASP A 252 5.51 -13.60 -5.08
N PRO A 253 6.37 -14.61 -4.84
CA PRO A 253 6.05 -15.74 -3.98
C PRO A 253 5.76 -15.37 -2.53
N ASN A 254 6.30 -14.26 -2.04
CA ASN A 254 6.11 -13.78 -0.66
C ASN A 254 4.79 -13.01 -0.48
N ARG A 255 4.06 -12.73 -1.55
CA ARG A 255 2.78 -12.02 -1.52
C ARG A 255 1.66 -13.01 -1.78
N LEU A 256 0.62 -13.01 -0.94
CA LEU A 256 -0.55 -13.86 -1.16
C LEU A 256 -1.65 -13.09 -1.90
N ASP A 257 -2.07 -13.61 -3.04
CA ASP A 257 -3.28 -13.18 -3.74
C ASP A 257 -4.48 -14.02 -3.30
N VAL A 258 -5.69 -13.45 -3.40
CA VAL A 258 -6.94 -14.17 -3.18
C VAL A 258 -7.48 -14.64 -4.52
N GLY A 259 -7.86 -15.91 -4.60
CA GLY A 259 -8.47 -16.51 -5.76
C GLY A 259 -9.77 -17.24 -5.43
N TYR A 260 -10.54 -17.48 -6.47
CA TYR A 260 -11.81 -18.19 -6.44
C TYR A 260 -11.60 -19.65 -6.88
N VAL A 261 -12.13 -20.61 -6.11
CA VAL A 261 -11.94 -22.04 -6.36
C VAL A 261 -12.99 -22.54 -7.36
N THR A 262 -12.52 -23.15 -8.45
CA THR A 262 -13.33 -23.76 -9.51
C THR A 262 -12.81 -25.16 -9.81
N GLY A 263 -13.50 -26.18 -9.30
CA GLY A 263 -13.02 -27.57 -9.34
C GLY A 263 -11.71 -27.70 -8.55
N THR A 264 -10.63 -28.08 -9.23
CA THR A 264 -9.28 -28.19 -8.63
C THR A 264 -8.42 -26.93 -8.84
N SER A 265 -8.93 -25.93 -9.56
CA SER A 265 -8.15 -24.75 -9.97
C SER A 265 -8.56 -23.51 -9.18
N VAL A 266 -7.57 -22.69 -8.80
CA VAL A 266 -7.79 -21.39 -8.15
C VAL A 266 -7.57 -20.28 -9.17
N THR A 267 -8.61 -19.50 -9.46
CA THR A 267 -8.54 -18.36 -10.37
C THR A 267 -8.33 -17.07 -9.57
N LYS A 268 -7.20 -16.39 -9.78
CA LYS A 268 -6.90 -15.12 -9.10
C LYS A 268 -8.01 -14.08 -9.32
N LEU A 269 -8.46 -13.46 -8.24
CA LEU A 269 -9.33 -12.29 -8.28
C LEU A 269 -8.49 -11.01 -8.27
N SER A 270 -8.98 -9.96 -8.92
CA SER A 270 -8.34 -8.65 -8.85
C SER A 270 -8.48 -8.10 -7.43
N GLU A 271 -7.41 -7.60 -6.83
CA GLU A 271 -7.46 -6.99 -5.48
C GLU A 271 -8.47 -5.83 -5.45
N SER A 272 -8.54 -5.02 -6.51
CA SER A 272 -9.51 -3.94 -6.66
C SER A 272 -10.96 -4.39 -6.73
N SER A 273 -11.22 -5.64 -7.10
CA SER A 273 -12.58 -6.19 -7.11
C SER A 273 -13.03 -6.61 -5.71
N LEU A 274 -12.11 -6.95 -4.81
CA LEU A 274 -12.39 -7.38 -3.44
C LEU A 274 -12.39 -6.18 -2.47
N SER A 275 -13.20 -5.17 -2.79
CA SER A 275 -13.37 -3.98 -1.93
C SER A 275 -14.32 -4.24 -0.76
N GLY A 276 -14.06 -3.59 0.38
CA GLY A 276 -14.89 -3.68 1.58
C GLY A 276 -14.64 -4.91 2.46
N GLY A 277 -15.10 -4.82 3.70
CA GLY A 277 -14.76 -5.75 4.78
C GLY A 277 -13.27 -5.67 5.15
N ALA A 278 -12.88 -6.38 6.21
CA ALA A 278 -11.50 -6.42 6.66
C ALA A 278 -10.53 -6.91 5.56
N LEU A 279 -10.94 -7.85 4.71
CA LEU A 279 -10.12 -8.32 3.59
C LEU A 279 -9.79 -7.19 2.60
N GLY A 280 -10.80 -6.42 2.18
CA GLY A 280 -10.58 -5.31 1.25
C GLY A 280 -9.69 -4.22 1.84
N GLY A 281 -9.87 -3.89 3.12
CA GLY A 281 -9.03 -2.92 3.82
C GLY A 281 -7.56 -3.34 3.90
N LEU A 282 -7.29 -4.62 4.15
CA LEU A 282 -5.94 -5.18 4.16
C LEU A 282 -5.28 -5.18 2.78
N LEU A 283 -6.03 -5.53 1.73
CA LEU A 283 -5.55 -5.50 0.35
C LEU A 283 -5.23 -4.06 -0.08
N GLU A 284 -6.11 -3.11 0.21
CA GLU A 284 -5.91 -1.68 -0.12
C GLU A 284 -4.73 -1.07 0.65
N PHE A 285 -4.57 -1.43 1.94
CA PHE A 285 -3.41 -1.00 2.73
C PHE A 285 -2.10 -1.52 2.10
N ARG A 286 -2.06 -2.80 1.74
CA ARG A 286 -0.87 -3.44 1.16
C ARG A 286 -0.48 -2.78 -0.17
N SER A 287 -1.38 -2.80 -1.14
CA SER A 287 -1.08 -2.30 -2.50
C SER A 287 -0.96 -0.78 -2.58
N GLY A 288 -1.67 -0.04 -1.70
CA GLY A 288 -1.71 1.42 -1.73
C GLY A 288 -0.60 2.08 -0.90
N SER A 289 -0.48 1.67 0.36
CA SER A 289 0.41 2.34 1.33
C SER A 289 1.69 1.57 1.57
N LEU A 290 1.62 0.28 1.93
CA LEU A 290 2.81 -0.48 2.33
C LEU A 290 3.87 -0.53 1.22
N ASP A 291 3.46 -0.92 0.01
CA ASP A 291 4.36 -1.04 -1.15
C ASP A 291 4.99 0.33 -1.47
N ARG A 292 4.22 1.42 -1.40
CA ARG A 292 4.71 2.79 -1.63
C ARG A 292 5.73 3.22 -0.58
N ILE A 293 5.48 2.92 0.69
CA ILE A 293 6.35 3.30 1.81
C ILE A 293 7.68 2.53 1.72
N GLN A 294 7.64 1.23 1.44
CA GLN A 294 8.83 0.41 1.21
C GLN A 294 9.65 0.95 0.03
N ASN A 295 8.99 1.21 -1.10
CA ASN A 295 9.65 1.73 -2.30
C ASN A 295 10.25 3.13 -2.08
N SER A 296 9.59 3.98 -1.28
CA SER A 296 10.13 5.31 -0.94
C SER A 296 11.35 5.23 -0.03
N LEU A 297 11.30 4.37 1.00
CA LEU A 297 12.43 4.16 1.91
C LEU A 297 13.66 3.63 1.14
N GLY A 298 13.46 2.66 0.25
CA GLY A 298 14.52 2.13 -0.59
C GLY A 298 15.03 3.13 -1.63
N LYS A 299 14.17 4.00 -2.18
CA LYS A 299 14.57 5.10 -3.07
C LYS A 299 15.59 6.02 -2.38
N VAL A 300 15.30 6.43 -1.14
CA VAL A 300 16.22 7.29 -0.36
C VAL A 300 17.55 6.57 -0.08
N ALA A 301 17.49 5.29 0.30
CA ALA A 301 18.69 4.48 0.56
C ALA A 301 19.59 4.36 -0.69
N ILE A 302 19.02 4.02 -1.85
CA ILE A 302 19.75 3.88 -3.11
C ILE A 302 20.33 5.22 -3.56
N ALA A 303 19.55 6.31 -3.45
CA ALA A 303 20.04 7.62 -3.85
C ALA A 303 21.19 8.11 -2.96
N LEU A 304 21.09 7.89 -1.65
CA LEU A 304 22.17 8.21 -0.71
C LEU A 304 23.42 7.40 -1.05
N ALA A 305 23.30 6.08 -1.16
CA ALA A 305 24.41 5.20 -1.46
C ALA A 305 25.10 5.54 -2.78
N SER A 306 24.31 5.70 -3.85
CA SER A 306 24.81 5.93 -5.20
C SER A 306 25.51 7.28 -5.29
N THR A 307 24.88 8.37 -4.83
CA THR A 307 25.50 9.70 -4.94
C THR A 307 26.69 9.87 -4.01
N PHE A 308 26.67 9.25 -2.83
CA PHE A 308 27.82 9.23 -1.93
C PHE A 308 28.99 8.45 -2.56
N ASN A 309 28.72 7.30 -3.18
CA ASN A 309 29.74 6.53 -3.91
C ASN A 309 30.32 7.31 -5.09
N GLU A 310 29.47 7.94 -5.90
CA GLU A 310 29.90 8.74 -7.05
C GLU A 310 30.85 9.87 -6.61
N GLN A 311 30.53 10.56 -5.52
CA GLN A 311 31.41 11.61 -4.98
C GLN A 311 32.65 11.03 -4.28
N HIS A 312 32.53 9.89 -3.59
CA HIS A 312 33.66 9.26 -2.91
C HIS A 312 34.72 8.80 -3.92
N LYS A 313 34.31 8.29 -5.09
CA LYS A 313 35.20 7.94 -6.21
C LYS A 313 35.97 9.10 -6.80
N LEU A 314 35.53 10.34 -6.59
CA LEU A 314 36.21 11.55 -7.07
C LEU A 314 37.27 12.07 -6.10
N GLY A 315 37.40 11.47 -4.92
CA GLY A 315 38.45 11.78 -3.96
C GLY A 315 39.63 10.83 -4.03
N GLN A 316 40.66 11.16 -3.27
CA GLN A 316 41.78 10.27 -2.96
C GLN A 316 41.82 9.91 -1.47
N ASP A 317 42.22 8.68 -1.19
CA ASP A 317 42.34 8.12 0.15
C ASP A 317 43.66 8.51 0.85
N LEU A 318 43.93 7.96 2.04
CA LEU A 318 45.15 8.29 2.79
C LEU A 318 46.44 7.75 2.12
N ASN A 319 46.32 6.74 1.28
CA ASN A 319 47.42 6.15 0.53
C ASN A 319 47.68 6.89 -0.79
N GLY A 320 46.80 7.82 -1.17
CA GLY A 320 46.84 8.52 -2.46
C GLY A 320 46.14 7.76 -3.59
N ASP A 321 45.44 6.67 -3.28
CA ASP A 321 44.64 5.92 -4.24
C ASP A 321 43.28 6.58 -4.43
N MET A 322 42.70 6.46 -5.63
CA MET A 322 41.35 6.96 -5.89
C MET A 322 40.31 6.20 -5.05
N GLY A 323 39.29 6.92 -4.57
CA GLY A 323 38.23 6.34 -3.75
C GLY A 323 37.44 5.24 -4.46
N GLY A 324 36.96 4.27 -3.68
CA GLY A 324 36.07 3.20 -4.14
C GLY A 324 34.59 3.47 -3.81
N ASP A 325 33.76 2.44 -3.95
CA ASP A 325 32.39 2.46 -3.42
C ASP A 325 32.42 2.46 -1.88
N PHE A 326 31.76 3.45 -1.27
CA PHE A 326 31.63 3.55 0.18
C PHE A 326 30.50 2.65 0.71
N PHE A 327 29.38 2.61 0.00
CA PHE A 327 28.23 1.74 0.25
C PHE A 327 28.12 0.67 -0.83
N LYS A 328 27.58 -0.49 -0.48
CA LYS A 328 27.16 -1.50 -1.46
C LYS A 328 25.76 -1.12 -1.96
N LEU A 329 25.61 -1.03 -3.28
CA LEU A 329 24.30 -0.84 -3.90
C LEU A 329 23.57 -2.18 -4.01
N PRO A 330 22.29 -2.25 -3.63
CA PRO A 330 21.48 -3.45 -3.80
C PRO A 330 20.97 -3.58 -5.23
N ASP A 331 20.77 -4.82 -5.66
CA ASP A 331 20.23 -5.12 -6.99
C ASP A 331 18.69 -5.06 -6.98
N PRO A 332 18.05 -4.60 -8.08
CA PRO A 332 16.61 -4.70 -8.25
C PRO A 332 16.09 -6.13 -8.11
N VAL A 333 14.92 -6.29 -7.50
CA VAL A 333 14.24 -7.59 -7.43
C VAL A 333 13.37 -7.76 -8.67
N ILE A 334 13.58 -8.86 -9.38
CA ILE A 334 12.78 -9.24 -10.55
C ILE A 334 12.01 -10.52 -10.24
N GLY A 335 10.69 -10.46 -10.38
CA GLY A 335 9.80 -11.61 -10.28
C GLY A 335 9.23 -11.97 -11.64
N ALA A 336 9.61 -13.13 -12.18
CA ALA A 336 8.99 -13.68 -13.38
C ALA A 336 7.65 -14.33 -13.03
N ASP A 337 6.61 -14.07 -13.82
CA ASP A 337 5.31 -14.73 -13.63
C ASP A 337 5.45 -16.23 -13.89
N TYR A 338 5.18 -17.09 -12.90
CA TYR A 338 5.32 -18.54 -13.08
C TYR A 338 4.35 -19.13 -14.12
N ARG A 339 3.38 -18.34 -14.62
CA ARG A 339 2.43 -18.71 -15.67
C ARG A 339 2.89 -18.28 -17.07
N ASN A 340 4.06 -17.64 -17.19
CA ASN A 340 4.66 -17.36 -18.49
C ASN A 340 4.78 -18.64 -19.31
N ASN A 341 4.73 -18.50 -20.64
CA ASN A 341 4.73 -19.66 -21.51
C ASN A 341 6.03 -20.45 -21.31
N ALA A 342 5.93 -21.78 -21.19
CA ALA A 342 7.10 -22.65 -21.03
C ALA A 342 8.09 -22.57 -22.22
N THR A 343 7.65 -22.07 -23.39
CA THR A 343 8.53 -21.83 -24.54
C THR A 343 9.28 -20.49 -24.45
N SER A 344 8.88 -19.59 -23.54
CA SER A 344 9.57 -18.32 -23.31
C SER A 344 10.94 -18.58 -22.69
N THR A 345 11.95 -17.94 -23.25
CA THR A 345 13.32 -17.94 -22.69
C THR A 345 13.70 -16.53 -22.22
N THR A 346 12.71 -15.64 -22.06
CA THR A 346 12.96 -14.24 -21.72
C THR A 346 13.59 -14.12 -20.34
N VAL A 347 14.70 -13.37 -20.29
CA VAL A 347 15.32 -12.91 -19.06
C VAL A 347 15.24 -11.39 -19.01
N VAL A 348 14.54 -10.88 -18.01
CA VAL A 348 14.50 -9.45 -17.68
C VAL A 348 15.53 -9.18 -16.59
N SER A 349 16.43 -8.24 -16.85
CA SER A 349 17.35 -7.69 -15.86
C SER A 349 17.16 -6.18 -15.75
N ALA A 350 17.37 -5.65 -14.56
CA ALA A 350 17.23 -4.23 -14.27
C ALA A 350 18.42 -3.74 -13.44
N LYS A 351 18.88 -2.53 -13.72
CA LYS A 351 19.94 -1.87 -12.94
C LYS A 351 19.61 -0.41 -12.73
N VAL A 352 19.77 0.11 -11.51
CA VAL A 352 19.66 1.55 -11.27
C VAL A 352 20.87 2.25 -11.88
N SER A 353 20.63 3.12 -12.86
CA SER A 353 21.67 3.89 -13.57
C SER A 353 21.66 5.37 -13.19
N ASP A 354 20.49 5.92 -12.87
CA ASP A 354 20.32 7.31 -12.43
C ASP A 354 19.38 7.37 -11.21
N PRO A 355 19.94 7.37 -9.99
CA PRO A 355 19.13 7.40 -8.76
C PRO A 355 18.29 8.70 -8.61
N THR A 356 18.65 9.77 -9.33
CA THR A 356 17.98 11.08 -9.20
C THR A 356 16.59 11.09 -9.84
N LYS A 357 16.33 10.14 -10.74
CA LYS A 357 15.07 9.99 -11.47
C LYS A 357 14.20 8.83 -10.98
N LEU A 358 14.67 8.08 -9.99
CA LEU A 358 13.91 6.96 -9.42
C LEU A 358 12.57 7.44 -8.87
N THR A 359 11.53 6.68 -9.18
CA THR A 359 10.21 6.83 -8.54
C THR A 359 10.02 5.81 -7.42
N ALA A 360 9.16 6.10 -6.46
CA ALA A 360 8.76 5.16 -5.40
C ALA A 360 7.68 4.18 -5.92
N SER A 361 8.00 3.39 -6.95
CA SER A 361 7.06 2.47 -7.58
C SER A 361 7.73 1.23 -8.17
N ASP A 362 6.94 0.17 -8.29
CA ASP A 362 7.27 -1.06 -9.01
C ASP A 362 6.75 -1.00 -10.45
N TYR A 363 7.25 -1.90 -11.29
CA TYR A 363 6.98 -1.90 -12.72
C TYR A 363 6.57 -3.28 -13.21
N ALA A 364 5.38 -3.37 -13.79
CA ALA A 364 4.96 -4.56 -14.52
C ALA A 364 5.49 -4.45 -15.96
N VAL A 365 6.23 -5.45 -16.40
CA VAL A 365 6.84 -5.53 -17.72
C VAL A 365 6.14 -6.66 -18.48
N LYS A 366 5.25 -6.29 -19.41
CA LYS A 366 4.40 -7.25 -20.13
C LYS A 366 4.71 -7.25 -21.62
N TYR A 367 4.81 -8.43 -22.23
CA TYR A 367 4.93 -8.56 -23.68
C TYR A 367 3.56 -8.48 -24.36
N ASP A 368 3.42 -7.59 -25.34
CA ASP A 368 2.17 -7.36 -26.09
C ASP A 368 2.07 -8.13 -27.42
N GLY A 369 3.06 -9.00 -27.70
CA GLY A 369 3.19 -9.73 -28.96
C GLY A 369 4.17 -9.10 -29.94
N ALA A 370 4.59 -7.85 -29.71
CA ALA A 370 5.63 -7.18 -30.49
C ALA A 370 6.75 -6.61 -29.61
N ASN A 371 6.39 -5.84 -28.58
CA ASN A 371 7.31 -5.17 -27.67
C ASN A 371 6.95 -5.44 -26.20
N TYR A 372 7.89 -5.12 -25.31
CA TYR A 372 7.61 -5.08 -23.88
C TYR A 372 7.06 -3.70 -23.48
N VAL A 373 5.94 -3.69 -22.77
CA VAL A 373 5.33 -2.50 -22.19
C VAL A 373 5.59 -2.49 -20.70
N VAL A 374 6.32 -1.48 -20.24
CA VAL A 374 6.63 -1.21 -18.83
C VAL A 374 5.52 -0.32 -18.27
N THR A 375 4.78 -0.82 -17.28
CA THR A 375 3.68 -0.11 -16.61
C THR A 375 4.06 0.16 -15.15
N ARG A 376 4.20 1.44 -14.81
CA ARG A 376 4.45 1.89 -13.44
C ARG A 376 3.21 1.65 -12.57
N GLN A 377 3.36 0.96 -11.45
CA GLN A 377 2.23 0.54 -10.62
C GLN A 377 1.59 1.70 -9.83
N SER A 378 2.32 2.78 -9.57
CA SER A 378 1.82 3.90 -8.77
C SER A 378 0.78 4.76 -9.48
N ASP A 379 0.87 4.89 -10.81
CA ASP A 379 0.02 5.79 -11.61
C ASP A 379 -0.46 5.18 -12.94
N GLY A 380 -0.03 3.96 -13.28
CA GLY A 380 -0.39 3.28 -14.52
C GLY A 380 0.29 3.85 -15.76
N ALA A 381 1.31 4.70 -15.62
CA ALA A 381 2.06 5.25 -16.76
C ALA A 381 2.74 4.11 -17.53
N LYS A 382 2.59 4.12 -18.86
CA LYS A 382 3.12 3.09 -19.76
C LYS A 382 4.25 3.63 -20.61
N THR A 383 5.35 2.88 -20.67
CA THR A 383 6.48 3.15 -21.55
C THR A 383 6.82 1.88 -22.31
N THR A 384 6.95 1.97 -23.63
CA THR A 384 7.28 0.82 -24.48
C THR A 384 8.78 0.70 -24.64
N ILE A 385 9.30 -0.52 -24.51
CA ILE A 385 10.67 -0.86 -24.86
C ILE A 385 10.76 -1.01 -26.37
N ASN A 386 11.53 -0.14 -27.03
CA ASN A 386 11.65 -0.08 -28.49
C ASN A 386 13.06 0.41 -28.89
N PRO A 387 13.81 -0.33 -29.72
CA PRO A 387 13.43 -1.60 -30.37
C PRO A 387 13.50 -2.81 -29.43
N TYR A 388 12.67 -3.82 -29.72
CA TYR A 388 12.82 -5.19 -29.21
C TYR A 388 13.01 -6.16 -30.40
N PRO A 389 14.02 -7.05 -30.40
CA PRO A 389 15.06 -7.24 -29.38
C PRO A 389 15.94 -6.00 -29.16
N GLN A 390 16.32 -5.75 -27.91
CA GLN A 390 17.16 -4.60 -27.56
C GLN A 390 18.62 -4.84 -27.98
N THR A 391 19.30 -3.80 -28.48
CA THR A 391 20.76 -3.81 -28.68
C THR A 391 21.51 -3.14 -27.52
N VAL A 392 20.83 -2.26 -26.78
CA VAL A 392 21.31 -1.58 -25.57
C VAL A 392 20.18 -1.55 -24.54
N PRO A 393 20.49 -1.54 -23.23
CA PRO A 393 19.49 -1.35 -22.19
C PRO A 393 18.72 -0.03 -22.41
N GLN A 394 17.42 -0.04 -22.11
CA GLN A 394 16.59 1.16 -22.19
C GLN A 394 16.36 1.72 -20.79
N THR A 395 16.76 2.97 -20.57
CA THR A 395 16.57 3.65 -19.29
C THR A 395 15.14 4.21 -19.18
N ILE A 396 14.42 3.80 -18.15
CA ILE A 396 13.07 4.31 -17.80
C ILE A 396 13.14 4.70 -16.32
N ASP A 397 12.80 5.96 -16.00
CA ASP A 397 12.81 6.48 -14.62
C ASP A 397 14.13 6.23 -13.86
N GLY A 398 15.26 6.25 -14.58
CA GLY A 398 16.60 6.02 -14.00
C GLY A 398 16.96 4.54 -13.77
N VAL A 399 16.15 3.61 -14.28
CA VAL A 399 16.40 2.18 -14.26
C VAL A 399 16.65 1.68 -15.69
N ASP A 400 17.78 1.04 -15.91
CA ASP A 400 18.13 0.39 -17.17
C ASP A 400 17.47 -0.98 -17.23
N PHE A 401 16.54 -1.15 -18.17
CA PHE A 401 15.90 -2.42 -18.45
C PHE A 401 16.61 -3.12 -19.61
N SER A 402 17.09 -4.34 -19.37
CA SER A 402 17.66 -5.21 -20.39
C SER A 402 16.90 -6.53 -20.46
N ILE A 403 16.32 -6.78 -21.63
CA ILE A 403 15.49 -7.94 -21.92
C ILE A 403 16.17 -8.74 -23.01
N THR A 404 16.45 -10.00 -22.72
CA THR A 404 17.10 -10.95 -23.63
C THR A 404 16.27 -12.23 -23.75
N GLY A 405 16.55 -13.08 -24.74
CA GLY A 405 15.81 -14.31 -24.99
C GLY A 405 14.60 -14.12 -25.91
N ALA A 406 13.91 -15.22 -26.18
CA ALA A 406 12.73 -15.24 -27.04
C ALA A 406 11.45 -15.09 -26.20
N ALA A 407 10.71 -14.01 -26.47
CA ALA A 407 9.43 -13.71 -25.83
C ALA A 407 8.29 -14.58 -26.37
N ALA A 408 7.33 -14.87 -25.49
CA ALA A 408 6.03 -15.39 -25.86
C ALA A 408 4.93 -14.38 -25.50
N GLU A 409 3.88 -14.31 -26.32
CA GLU A 409 2.73 -13.43 -26.04
C GLU A 409 2.15 -13.72 -24.66
N GLY A 410 1.92 -12.66 -23.88
CA GLY A 410 1.39 -12.75 -22.53
C GLY A 410 2.43 -12.86 -21.43
N ASP A 411 3.73 -12.96 -21.76
CA ASP A 411 4.80 -12.94 -20.76
C ASP A 411 4.73 -11.69 -19.87
N ASN A 412 4.89 -11.91 -18.57
CA ASN A 412 4.75 -10.90 -17.54
C ASN A 412 5.87 -11.01 -16.50
N PHE A 413 6.42 -9.87 -16.10
CA PHE A 413 7.46 -9.75 -15.09
C PHE A 413 7.16 -8.57 -14.18
N MET A 414 7.55 -8.65 -12.91
CA MET A 414 7.50 -7.54 -11.97
C MET A 414 8.94 -7.12 -11.64
N VAL A 415 9.28 -5.87 -11.90
CA VAL A 415 10.58 -5.28 -11.54
C VAL A 415 10.35 -4.31 -10.39
N ARG A 416 11.08 -4.53 -9.29
CA ARG A 416 11.00 -3.75 -8.06
C ARG A 416 12.36 -3.12 -7.77
N PRO A 417 12.67 -1.94 -8.33
CA PRO A 417 14.01 -1.37 -8.28
C PRO A 417 14.42 -0.92 -6.89
N THR A 418 13.46 -0.53 -6.04
CA THR A 418 13.75 0.07 -4.74
C THR A 418 13.28 -0.77 -3.56
N ALA A 419 12.51 -1.85 -3.75
CA ALA A 419 11.96 -2.65 -2.65
C ALA A 419 13.02 -3.13 -1.63
N HIS A 420 14.18 -3.56 -2.11
CA HIS A 420 15.31 -4.02 -1.27
C HIS A 420 16.35 -2.93 -1.00
N GLY A 421 16.11 -1.70 -1.45
CA GLY A 421 17.02 -0.57 -1.33
C GLY A 421 17.51 -0.33 0.10
N ALA A 422 16.61 -0.46 1.06
CA ALA A 422 16.90 -0.25 2.48
C ALA A 422 17.33 -1.54 3.21
N ALA A 423 16.80 -2.70 2.82
CA ALA A 423 17.10 -4.00 3.43
C ALA A 423 18.55 -4.43 3.18
N ASP A 424 19.06 -4.17 1.97
CA ASP A 424 20.36 -4.69 1.52
C ASP A 424 21.44 -3.60 1.47
N LEU A 425 21.13 -2.38 1.93
CA LEU A 425 22.11 -1.31 2.07
C LEU A 425 23.18 -1.69 3.09
N ALA A 426 24.45 -1.63 2.70
CA ALA A 426 25.58 -1.95 3.58
C ALA A 426 26.78 -1.04 3.32
N VAL A 427 27.66 -0.90 4.31
CA VAL A 427 28.96 -0.22 4.14
C VAL A 427 29.94 -1.17 3.44
N ALA A 428 30.51 -0.75 2.32
CA ALA A 428 31.47 -1.53 1.54
C ALA A 428 32.92 -1.34 2.03
N ILE A 429 33.23 -0.19 2.63
CA ILE A 429 34.58 0.12 3.14
C ILE A 429 34.72 -0.36 4.58
N THR A 430 35.63 -1.29 4.80
CA THR A 430 36.02 -1.77 6.14
C THR A 430 37.33 -1.12 6.63
N ASP A 431 38.18 -0.68 5.71
CA ASP A 431 39.45 -0.01 6.03
C ASP A 431 39.29 1.52 6.05
N ARG A 432 39.48 2.10 7.24
CA ARG A 432 39.45 3.55 7.49
C ARG A 432 40.43 4.36 6.63
N ASN A 433 41.52 3.77 6.16
CA ASN A 433 42.51 4.45 5.33
C ASN A 433 41.98 4.70 3.91
N LYS A 434 41.00 3.91 3.46
CA LYS A 434 40.36 4.02 2.13
C LYS A 434 39.31 5.13 2.03
N LEU A 435 39.09 5.89 3.09
CA LEU A 435 38.18 7.03 3.07
C LEU A 435 38.81 8.19 2.27
N ALA A 436 38.16 8.52 1.17
CA ALA A 436 38.65 9.45 0.15
C ALA A 436 38.29 10.91 0.50
N ALA A 437 39.14 11.54 1.32
CA ALA A 437 38.90 12.89 1.86
C ALA A 437 39.41 14.01 0.95
N GLY A 438 40.57 13.79 0.31
CA GLY A 438 41.27 14.81 -0.46
C GLY A 438 40.82 14.86 -1.90
N ALA A 439 41.04 15.98 -2.59
CA ALA A 439 40.93 15.99 -4.03
C ALA A 439 42.19 15.36 -4.66
N PRO A 440 42.09 14.67 -5.81
CA PRO A 440 43.23 13.98 -6.42
C PRO A 440 44.24 14.92 -7.09
N ILE A 441 43.92 16.21 -7.18
CA ILE A 441 44.75 17.25 -7.79
C ILE A 441 45.12 18.33 -6.78
N ALA A 442 46.29 18.92 -6.93
CA ALA A 442 46.74 20.09 -6.19
C ALA A 442 47.08 21.20 -7.17
N THR A 443 46.64 22.41 -6.87
CA THR A 443 46.97 23.61 -7.65
C THR A 443 47.98 24.48 -6.91
N GLY A 444 48.82 25.18 -7.66
CA GLY A 444 49.83 26.05 -7.06
C GLY A 444 50.30 27.14 -8.02
N ALA A 445 50.73 28.26 -7.44
CA ALA A 445 51.39 29.35 -8.16
C ALA A 445 52.77 29.56 -7.54
N PRO A 446 53.87 29.53 -8.30
CA PRO A 446 55.19 29.81 -7.77
C PRO A 446 55.28 31.23 -7.20
N VAL A 447 56.03 31.40 -6.10
CA VAL A 447 56.32 32.71 -5.50
C VAL A 447 57.10 33.66 -6.42
N SER A 448 57.65 33.14 -7.52
CA SER A 448 58.30 33.92 -8.56
C SER A 448 57.33 34.65 -9.48
N ASN A 449 56.03 34.33 -9.44
CA ASN A 449 55.03 35.07 -10.19
C ASN A 449 54.95 36.51 -9.69
N THR A 450 54.85 37.45 -10.61
CA THR A 450 54.87 38.90 -10.30
C THR A 450 53.50 39.56 -10.44
N GLY A 451 52.55 38.91 -11.13
CA GLY A 451 51.17 39.36 -11.22
C GLY A 451 50.31 38.99 -10.01
N SER A 452 49.07 39.48 -10.01
CA SER A 452 48.07 39.17 -8.99
C SER A 452 47.20 37.95 -9.33
N GLY A 453 47.53 37.25 -10.42
CA GLY A 453 46.82 36.07 -10.88
C GLY A 453 46.82 34.95 -9.85
N LYS A 454 45.66 34.35 -9.60
CA LYS A 454 45.47 33.25 -8.65
C LYS A 454 44.72 32.12 -9.32
N LEU A 455 45.25 30.92 -9.15
CA LEU A 455 44.58 29.68 -9.51
C LEU A 455 43.73 29.22 -8.34
N GLY A 456 42.45 28.91 -8.57
CA GLY A 456 41.58 28.30 -7.58
C GLY A 456 42.08 26.91 -7.16
N LEU A 457 41.55 26.37 -6.07
CA LEU A 457 41.96 25.06 -5.54
C LEU A 457 41.72 23.92 -6.55
N GLY A 458 40.74 24.10 -7.44
CA GLY A 458 40.34 23.09 -8.43
C GLY A 458 39.53 21.94 -7.81
N SER A 459 38.74 21.29 -8.65
CA SER A 459 37.94 20.10 -8.37
C SER A 459 37.98 19.14 -9.55
N VAL A 460 37.49 17.91 -9.35
CA VAL A 460 37.35 16.93 -10.43
C VAL A 460 35.90 16.48 -10.57
N ASP A 461 35.51 16.06 -11.76
CA ASP A 461 34.23 15.44 -12.08
C ASP A 461 34.41 14.01 -12.64
N LYS A 462 33.30 13.36 -12.99
CA LYS A 462 33.27 11.98 -13.47
C LYS A 462 34.19 11.72 -14.68
N ALA A 463 34.43 12.73 -15.52
CA ALA A 463 35.31 12.56 -16.67
C ALA A 463 36.77 12.31 -16.27
N TYR A 464 37.20 12.73 -15.08
CA TYR A 464 38.55 12.47 -14.54
C TYR A 464 38.84 10.98 -14.37
N LEU A 465 37.81 10.17 -14.09
CA LEU A 465 37.93 8.72 -13.93
C LEU A 465 38.05 7.97 -15.26
N THR A 466 37.89 8.64 -16.39
CA THR A 466 38.04 8.03 -17.71
C THR A 466 39.51 7.64 -17.93
N PRO A 467 39.82 6.42 -18.41
CA PRO A 467 41.19 6.02 -18.69
C PRO A 467 41.91 7.04 -19.58
N GLY A 468 43.07 7.53 -19.12
CA GLY A 468 43.87 8.55 -19.82
C GLY A 468 43.61 10.00 -19.41
N ASN A 469 42.57 10.29 -18.60
CA ASN A 469 42.30 11.65 -18.12
C ASN A 469 42.98 11.99 -16.79
N ALA A 470 43.22 11.01 -15.92
CA ALA A 470 43.89 11.21 -14.65
C ALA A 470 45.32 11.77 -14.82
N LEU A 471 45.71 12.71 -13.96
CA LEU A 471 47.05 13.30 -14.04
C LEU A 471 48.12 12.31 -13.60
N THR A 472 49.12 12.10 -14.45
CA THR A 472 50.35 11.35 -14.13
C THR A 472 51.55 12.26 -13.88
N SER A 473 51.47 13.54 -14.27
CA SER A 473 52.54 14.53 -14.15
C SER A 473 51.97 15.95 -14.00
N THR A 474 52.79 16.86 -13.47
CA THR A 474 52.41 18.26 -13.31
C THR A 474 52.17 18.96 -14.65
N VAL A 475 50.99 19.56 -14.81
CA VAL A 475 50.64 20.50 -15.87
C VAL A 475 51.07 21.89 -15.45
N THR A 476 51.80 22.60 -16.30
CA THR A 476 52.24 23.98 -16.04
C THR A 476 51.64 24.92 -17.09
N LEU A 477 50.68 25.72 -16.66
CA LEU A 477 50.08 26.77 -17.46
C LEU A 477 50.96 28.01 -17.41
N THR A 478 51.22 28.65 -18.55
CA THR A 478 52.00 29.90 -18.62
C THR A 478 51.16 31.00 -19.24
N TYR A 479 51.11 32.16 -18.59
CA TYR A 479 50.39 33.33 -19.09
C TYR A 479 51.24 34.19 -20.02
N ASP A 480 50.66 34.56 -21.15
CA ASP A 480 51.23 35.51 -22.11
C ASP A 480 50.36 36.76 -22.20
N LYS A 481 50.90 37.90 -21.76
CA LYS A 481 50.27 39.21 -21.76
C LYS A 481 50.11 39.78 -23.17
N ALA A 482 50.97 39.42 -24.12
CA ALA A 482 50.88 39.92 -25.49
C ALA A 482 49.62 39.39 -26.20
N THR A 483 49.25 38.15 -25.92
CA THR A 483 48.09 37.46 -26.52
C THR A 483 46.91 37.32 -25.54
N THR A 484 47.05 37.76 -24.29
CA THR A 484 46.06 37.60 -23.21
C THR A 484 45.57 36.16 -23.10
N SER A 485 46.49 35.20 -23.10
CA SER A 485 46.17 33.78 -23.19
C SER A 485 47.03 32.91 -22.28
N LEU A 486 46.52 31.72 -21.97
CA LEU A 486 47.20 30.65 -21.27
C LEU A 486 47.64 29.57 -22.25
N SER A 487 48.87 29.10 -22.11
CA SER A 487 49.43 27.95 -22.83
C SER A 487 49.83 26.85 -21.85
N GLY A 488 50.09 25.64 -22.35
CA GLY A 488 50.56 24.52 -21.51
C GLY A 488 49.48 23.53 -21.08
N PHE A 489 48.28 23.60 -21.67
CA PHE A 489 47.25 22.58 -21.49
C PHE A 489 47.66 21.23 -22.13
N PRO A 490 47.17 20.08 -21.62
CA PRO A 490 47.48 18.78 -22.20
C PRO A 490 47.02 18.67 -23.67
N ALA A 491 47.94 18.37 -24.59
CA ALA A 491 47.65 18.33 -26.02
C ALA A 491 46.59 17.30 -26.44
N GLY A 492 46.40 16.24 -25.65
CA GLY A 492 45.41 15.19 -25.90
C GLY A 492 43.99 15.52 -25.43
N GLN A 493 43.76 16.68 -24.81
CA GLN A 493 42.48 17.01 -24.19
C GLN A 493 41.92 18.34 -24.70
N ALA A 494 40.62 18.37 -24.95
CA ALA A 494 39.91 19.60 -25.22
C ALA A 494 39.83 20.45 -23.95
N VAL A 495 39.87 21.77 -24.11
CA VAL A 495 39.77 22.73 -23.01
C VAL A 495 38.47 23.49 -23.14
N THR A 496 37.64 23.43 -22.11
CA THR A 496 36.37 24.16 -22.06
C THR A 496 36.53 25.36 -21.14
N VAL A 497 36.22 26.55 -21.66
CA VAL A 497 36.24 27.81 -20.90
C VAL A 497 34.82 28.29 -20.72
N LYS A 498 34.42 28.52 -19.48
CA LYS A 498 33.14 29.11 -19.12
C LYS A 498 33.37 30.52 -18.59
N GLY A 499 32.86 31.50 -19.32
CA GLY A 499 32.93 32.90 -18.96
C GLY A 499 31.98 33.27 -17.81
N LEU A 500 32.24 34.40 -17.17
CA LEU A 500 31.37 34.97 -16.11
C LEU A 500 29.92 35.22 -16.58
N ASN A 501 29.71 35.45 -17.89
CA ASN A 501 28.40 35.58 -18.50
C ASN A 501 27.66 34.23 -18.70
N GLY A 502 28.28 33.11 -18.31
CA GLY A 502 27.76 31.76 -18.46
C GLY A 502 28.02 31.13 -19.83
N ALA A 503 28.55 31.87 -20.80
CA ALA A 503 28.89 31.34 -22.12
C ALA A 503 30.03 30.32 -22.02
N THR A 504 29.91 29.21 -22.75
CA THR A 504 30.89 28.12 -22.73
C THR A 504 31.51 27.96 -24.11
N THR A 505 32.82 28.07 -24.21
CA THR A 505 33.60 27.88 -25.45
C THR A 505 34.51 26.68 -25.27
N THR A 506 34.39 25.70 -26.16
CA THR A 506 35.25 24.50 -26.16
C THR A 506 36.32 24.62 -27.23
N TYR A 507 37.58 24.58 -26.82
CA TYR A 507 38.74 24.57 -27.70
C TYR A 507 39.16 23.12 -27.95
N PRO A 508 39.36 22.71 -29.21
CA PRO A 508 39.73 21.34 -29.54
C PRO A 508 41.09 20.95 -28.95
N ALA A 509 41.28 19.65 -28.74
CA ALA A 509 42.55 19.10 -28.30
C ALA A 509 43.71 19.57 -29.20
N GLY A 510 44.83 19.96 -28.59
CA GLY A 510 46.00 20.47 -29.30
C GLY A 510 45.98 21.98 -29.59
N THR A 511 44.96 22.72 -29.13
CA THR A 511 44.95 24.19 -29.21
C THR A 511 46.11 24.76 -28.37
N ALA A 512 47.01 25.52 -29.01
CA ALA A 512 48.25 25.98 -28.37
C ALA A 512 48.05 27.06 -27.29
N THR A 513 47.07 27.95 -27.49
CA THR A 513 46.77 29.06 -26.59
C THR A 513 45.27 29.18 -26.36
N ILE A 514 44.88 29.37 -25.10
CA ILE A 514 43.49 29.52 -24.67
C ILE A 514 43.32 30.93 -24.10
N PRO A 515 42.40 31.75 -24.62
CA PRO A 515 42.14 33.09 -24.10
C PRO A 515 41.85 33.08 -22.59
N TYR A 516 42.36 34.11 -21.90
CA TYR A 516 42.15 34.30 -20.47
C TYR A 516 41.32 35.56 -20.21
N THR A 517 40.21 35.40 -19.51
CA THR A 517 39.49 36.50 -18.87
C THR A 517 39.46 36.27 -17.36
N GLU A 518 39.58 37.35 -16.59
CA GLU A 518 39.48 37.25 -15.13
C GLU A 518 38.12 36.66 -14.72
N GLY A 519 38.17 35.65 -13.85
CA GLY A 519 36.96 34.97 -13.33
C GLY A 519 36.47 33.81 -14.18
N ASP A 520 37.07 33.57 -15.34
CA ASP A 520 36.74 32.41 -16.17
C ASP A 520 37.04 31.09 -15.44
N SER A 521 36.20 30.10 -15.71
CA SER A 521 36.40 28.71 -15.27
C SER A 521 36.90 27.87 -16.44
N PHE A 522 37.95 27.11 -16.20
CA PHE A 522 38.59 26.24 -17.19
C PHE A 522 38.33 24.78 -16.80
N SER A 523 38.12 23.94 -17.81
CA SER A 523 37.92 22.50 -17.64
C SER A 523 38.69 21.72 -18.71
N PHE A 524 39.43 20.69 -18.30
CA PHE A 524 40.04 19.72 -19.21
C PHE A 524 40.14 18.36 -18.52
N GLY A 525 39.80 17.27 -19.23
CA GLY A 525 39.91 15.91 -18.68
C GLY A 525 39.16 15.68 -17.37
N GLY A 526 38.08 16.41 -17.13
CA GLY A 526 37.31 16.39 -15.88
C GLY A 526 37.95 17.14 -14.71
N ILE A 527 39.03 17.89 -14.91
CA ILE A 527 39.60 18.82 -13.94
C ILE A 527 38.97 20.18 -14.18
N ASN A 528 38.41 20.78 -13.13
CA ASN A 528 37.75 22.07 -13.17
C ASN A 528 38.44 23.05 -12.22
N PHE A 529 38.75 24.26 -12.67
CA PHE A 529 39.31 25.29 -11.83
C PHE A 529 38.93 26.68 -12.34
N ASN A 530 38.84 27.64 -11.43
CA ASN A 530 38.65 29.04 -11.76
C ASN A 530 39.98 29.79 -11.59
N MET A 531 40.15 30.89 -12.33
CA MET A 531 41.35 31.71 -12.22
C MET A 531 40.97 33.20 -12.13
N THR A 532 41.51 33.90 -11.13
CA THR A 532 41.16 35.30 -10.81
C THR A 532 42.40 36.20 -10.78
N GLY A 533 42.22 37.51 -10.74
CA GLY A 533 43.32 38.48 -10.72
C GLY A 533 43.94 38.76 -12.09
N ALA A 534 45.07 39.45 -12.10
CA ALA A 534 45.77 39.85 -13.32
C ALA A 534 47.19 39.25 -13.33
N PRO A 535 47.42 38.10 -13.99
CA PRO A 535 48.76 37.54 -14.14
C PRO A 535 49.67 38.48 -14.95
N ALA A 536 50.97 38.47 -14.62
CA ALA A 536 52.01 39.16 -15.37
C ALA A 536 52.62 38.25 -16.44
N GLN A 537 53.35 38.83 -17.41
CA GLN A 537 53.99 38.08 -18.49
C GLN A 537 54.87 36.96 -17.92
N GLY A 538 54.63 35.73 -18.37
CA GLY A 538 55.42 34.57 -17.98
C GLY A 538 55.11 34.00 -16.60
N ASP A 539 54.07 34.52 -15.91
CA ASP A 539 53.56 33.91 -14.69
C ASP A 539 53.11 32.46 -14.97
N LYS A 540 53.40 31.55 -14.05
CA LYS A 540 53.12 30.12 -14.18
C LYS A 540 52.12 29.64 -13.15
N PHE A 541 51.25 28.71 -13.55
CA PHE A 541 50.28 28.08 -12.66
C PHE A 541 50.37 26.57 -12.84
N THR A 542 50.42 25.83 -11.74
CA THR A 542 50.65 24.39 -11.75
C THR A 542 49.41 23.64 -11.30
N ILE A 543 49.15 22.51 -11.95
CA ILE A 543 48.13 21.54 -11.57
C ILE A 543 48.84 20.18 -11.55
N ALA A 544 48.97 19.57 -10.37
CA ALA A 544 49.72 18.35 -10.17
C ALA A 544 48.87 17.28 -9.46
N PRO A 545 49.25 15.98 -9.55
CA PRO A 545 48.71 14.96 -8.66
C PRO A 545 48.92 15.34 -7.19
N ASN A 546 47.93 15.14 -6.33
CA ASN A 546 47.97 15.55 -4.93
C ASN A 546 48.71 14.55 -4.02
N SER A 547 50.00 14.31 -4.27
CA SER A 547 50.80 13.30 -3.57
C SER A 547 51.07 13.58 -2.08
N GLY A 548 50.81 14.80 -1.59
CA GLY A 548 51.00 15.22 -0.19
C GLY A 548 49.71 15.56 0.56
N GLY A 549 48.55 15.31 -0.06
CA GLY A 549 47.24 15.78 0.39
C GLY A 549 46.61 15.03 1.56
N VAL A 550 47.39 14.45 2.48
CA VAL A 550 46.86 13.65 3.60
C VAL A 550 45.94 14.42 4.55
N GLY A 551 46.09 15.76 4.60
CA GLY A 551 45.23 16.68 5.34
C GLY A 551 44.19 17.40 4.49
N ASP A 552 44.11 17.11 3.19
CA ASP A 552 43.12 17.72 2.30
C ASP A 552 41.72 17.13 2.57
N SER A 553 40.74 18.01 2.74
CA SER A 553 39.34 17.67 3.01
C SER A 553 38.37 18.14 1.93
N ARG A 554 38.84 18.59 0.77
CA ARG A 554 37.96 19.11 -0.29
C ARG A 554 36.89 18.10 -0.73
N ASN A 555 37.24 16.83 -0.90
CA ASN A 555 36.25 15.81 -1.26
C ASN A 555 35.32 15.48 -0.08
N ALA A 556 35.84 15.44 1.15
CA ALA A 556 35.02 15.26 2.35
C ALA A 556 33.99 16.39 2.54
N ALA A 557 34.35 17.64 2.21
CA ALA A 557 33.44 18.77 2.23
C ALA A 557 32.34 18.64 1.16
N LEU A 558 32.67 18.11 -0.03
CA LEU A 558 31.68 17.81 -1.08
C LEU A 558 30.74 16.67 -0.65
N LEU A 559 31.27 15.63 0.00
CA LEU A 559 30.46 14.56 0.61
C LEU A 559 29.50 15.12 1.67
N ALA A 560 29.98 16.00 2.55
CA ALA A 560 29.12 16.68 3.53
C ALA A 560 28.04 17.55 2.84
N GLY A 561 28.40 18.22 1.74
CA GLY A 561 27.49 19.04 0.93
C GLY A 561 26.34 18.26 0.28
N LEU A 562 26.43 16.92 0.17
CA LEU A 562 25.31 16.10 -0.32
C LEU A 562 24.10 16.17 0.59
N GLN A 563 24.27 16.48 1.88
CA GLN A 563 23.17 16.59 2.85
C GLN A 563 22.09 17.59 2.42
N THR A 564 22.51 18.72 1.85
CA THR A 564 21.63 19.85 1.51
C THR A 564 21.37 19.98 0.01
N LYS A 565 22.00 19.12 -0.81
CA LYS A 565 21.82 19.12 -2.26
C LYS A 565 20.49 18.48 -2.61
N ASN A 566 19.75 19.12 -3.51
CA ASN A 566 18.57 18.50 -4.11
C ASN A 566 19.02 17.44 -5.12
N ILE A 567 18.77 16.18 -4.81
CA ILE A 567 19.22 15.01 -5.55
C ILE A 567 18.02 14.19 -6.04
N LEU A 568 17.01 14.04 -5.20
CA LEU A 568 15.83 13.24 -5.48
C LEU A 568 14.79 14.02 -6.30
N ASP A 569 13.88 13.27 -6.91
CA ASP A 569 12.71 13.79 -7.63
C ASP A 569 13.08 14.76 -8.77
N GLY A 570 14.12 14.39 -9.53
CA GLY A 570 14.68 15.19 -10.62
C GLY A 570 15.44 16.43 -10.13
N GLY A 571 16.10 16.33 -8.96
CA GLY A 571 16.88 17.43 -8.38
C GLY A 571 16.04 18.47 -7.65
N LYS A 572 14.89 18.08 -7.09
CA LYS A 572 13.95 18.96 -6.36
C LYS A 572 13.92 18.73 -4.86
N ALA A 573 14.34 17.55 -4.39
CA ALA A 573 14.29 17.19 -2.98
C ALA A 573 15.66 16.71 -2.46
N THR A 574 15.95 17.03 -1.20
CA THR A 574 17.05 16.41 -0.44
C THR A 574 16.65 15.01 0.04
N PHE A 575 17.60 14.23 0.57
CA PHE A 575 17.29 12.93 1.16
C PHE A 575 16.27 13.06 2.31
N GLN A 576 16.51 14.00 3.24
CA GLN A 576 15.62 14.26 4.37
C GLN A 576 14.26 14.81 3.91
N GLY A 577 14.26 15.64 2.86
CA GLY A 577 13.01 16.16 2.27
C GLY A 577 12.13 15.04 1.74
N SER A 578 12.69 14.13 0.94
CA SER A 578 11.94 12.99 0.37
C SER A 578 11.47 11.99 1.44
N TYR A 579 12.27 11.77 2.50
CA TYR A 579 11.81 10.99 3.65
C TYR A 579 10.68 11.71 4.41
N ALA A 580 10.79 13.02 4.66
CA ALA A 580 9.76 13.81 5.32
C ALA A 580 8.44 13.82 4.54
N GLU A 581 8.48 13.81 3.20
CA GLU A 581 7.28 13.63 2.37
C GLU A 581 6.62 12.27 2.60
N THR A 582 7.41 11.20 2.80
CA THR A 582 6.89 9.87 3.12
C THR A 582 6.22 9.85 4.50
N VAL A 583 6.86 10.44 5.51
CA VAL A 583 6.26 10.60 6.85
C VAL A 583 4.96 11.41 6.76
N SER A 584 4.97 12.51 6.02
CA SER A 584 3.78 13.35 5.81
C SER A 584 2.65 12.61 5.11
N TYR A 585 2.97 11.80 4.08
CA TYR A 585 2.00 10.95 3.40
C TYR A 585 1.34 9.96 4.37
N VAL A 586 2.14 9.26 5.17
CA VAL A 586 1.65 8.29 6.14
C VAL A 586 0.77 8.94 7.21
N GLY A 587 1.21 10.07 7.78
CA GLY A 587 0.41 10.79 8.78
C GLY A 587 -0.90 11.32 8.21
N ASN A 588 -0.88 11.88 7.00
CA ASN A 588 -2.08 12.35 6.31
C ASN A 588 -3.03 11.18 5.99
N LYS A 589 -2.52 10.06 5.46
CA LYS A 589 -3.35 8.90 5.12
C LYS A 589 -3.93 8.24 6.37
N THR A 590 -3.17 8.17 7.46
CA THR A 590 -3.65 7.69 8.77
C THR A 590 -4.81 8.53 9.26
N ARG A 591 -4.68 9.86 9.22
CA ARG A 591 -5.74 10.78 9.64
C ARG A 591 -6.97 10.71 8.73
N GLU A 592 -6.76 10.60 7.42
CA GLU A 592 -7.83 10.42 6.43
C GLU A 592 -8.66 9.16 6.77
N VAL A 593 -7.99 8.01 6.90
CA VAL A 593 -8.67 6.73 7.20
C VAL A 593 -9.32 6.75 8.58
N GLN A 594 -8.71 7.39 9.58
CA GLN A 594 -9.31 7.56 10.91
C GLN A 594 -10.62 8.34 10.85
N VAL A 595 -10.63 9.50 10.18
CA VAL A 595 -11.82 10.35 10.07
C VAL A 595 -12.92 9.66 9.26
N SER A 596 -12.56 9.03 8.14
CA SER A 596 -13.49 8.23 7.34
C SER A 596 -14.04 7.04 8.14
N GLY A 597 -13.21 6.38 8.95
CA GLY A 597 -13.61 5.27 9.81
C GLY A 597 -14.62 5.70 10.87
N LEU A 598 -14.38 6.83 11.55
CA LEU A 598 -15.33 7.39 12.52
C LEU A 598 -16.67 7.77 11.86
N ALA A 599 -16.63 8.37 10.67
CA ALA A 599 -17.84 8.71 9.92
C ALA A 599 -18.62 7.46 9.48
N SER A 600 -17.91 6.42 8.99
CA SER A 600 -18.51 5.14 8.62
C SER A 600 -19.13 4.42 9.83
N LEU A 601 -18.47 4.47 10.99
CA LEU A 601 -18.99 3.91 12.23
C LEU A 601 -20.26 4.63 12.70
N ALA A 602 -20.31 5.96 12.62
CA ALA A 602 -21.51 6.72 12.93
C ALA A 602 -22.68 6.36 12.00
N LEU A 603 -22.41 6.18 10.70
CA LEU A 603 -23.40 5.72 9.73
C LEU A 603 -23.90 4.30 10.04
N LEU A 604 -23.00 3.38 10.42
CA LEU A 604 -23.36 2.04 10.84
C LEU A 604 -24.28 2.08 12.08
N GLN A 605 -23.93 2.87 13.09
CA GLN A 605 -24.77 3.03 14.29
C GLN A 605 -26.15 3.61 13.95
N GLN A 606 -26.20 4.64 13.10
CA GLN A 606 -27.45 5.24 12.65
C GLN A 606 -28.34 4.24 11.88
N THR A 607 -27.77 3.53 10.91
CA THR A 607 -28.50 2.56 10.08
C THR A 607 -28.96 1.35 10.90
N SER A 608 -28.12 0.87 11.82
CA SER A 608 -28.49 -0.17 12.78
C SER A 608 -29.65 0.27 13.67
N THR A 609 -29.65 1.52 14.14
CA THR A 609 -30.73 2.06 14.97
C THR A 609 -32.04 2.19 14.17
N GLN A 610 -31.96 2.65 12.92
CA GLN A 610 -33.12 2.71 12.02
C GLN A 610 -33.69 1.32 11.72
N GLN A 611 -32.83 0.33 11.48
CA GLN A 611 -33.24 -1.06 11.32
C GLN A 611 -33.94 -1.59 12.57
N GLN A 612 -33.36 -1.36 13.77
CA GLN A 612 -33.93 -1.76 15.05
C GLN A 612 -35.27 -1.07 15.35
N ALA A 613 -35.47 0.18 14.91
CA ALA A 613 -36.75 0.86 15.06
C ALA A 613 -37.89 0.20 14.26
N VAL A 614 -37.57 -0.48 13.16
CA VAL A 614 -38.55 -1.18 12.30
C VAL A 614 -38.71 -2.64 12.71
N SER A 615 -37.60 -3.32 12.97
CA SER A 615 -37.53 -4.79 13.09
C SER A 615 -37.27 -5.27 14.53
N GLY A 616 -36.81 -4.39 15.42
CA GLY A 616 -36.44 -4.72 16.79
C GLY A 616 -37.64 -4.93 17.73
N VAL A 617 -37.35 -5.52 18.89
CA VAL A 617 -38.35 -5.77 19.94
C VAL A 617 -38.47 -4.56 20.85
N ASN A 618 -39.67 -4.00 20.95
CA ASN A 618 -40.00 -2.98 21.95
C ASN A 618 -40.71 -3.65 23.14
N LEU A 619 -40.02 -3.73 24.28
CA LEU A 619 -40.52 -4.43 25.47
C LEU A 619 -41.82 -3.82 26.02
N ASP A 620 -42.04 -2.52 25.86
CA ASP A 620 -43.28 -1.87 26.32
C ASP A 620 -44.46 -2.24 25.41
N GLU A 621 -44.25 -2.27 24.09
CA GLU A 621 -45.25 -2.76 23.13
C GLU A 621 -45.55 -4.25 23.35
N GLU A 622 -44.52 -5.06 23.57
CA GLU A 622 -44.70 -6.48 23.87
C GLU A 622 -45.43 -6.70 25.21
N ALA A 623 -45.14 -5.92 26.25
CA ALA A 623 -45.87 -6.00 27.52
C ALA A 623 -47.35 -5.63 27.36
N ALA A 624 -47.67 -4.59 26.59
CA ALA A 624 -49.04 -4.22 26.27
C ALA A 624 -49.76 -5.31 25.45
N ASN A 625 -49.07 -5.89 24.46
CA ASN A 625 -49.58 -7.02 23.67
C ASN A 625 -49.83 -8.25 24.53
N LEU A 626 -48.94 -8.54 25.49
CA LEU A 626 -49.08 -9.66 26.42
C LEU A 626 -50.36 -9.51 27.24
N LEU A 627 -50.61 -8.33 27.82
CA LEU A 627 -51.86 -8.04 28.53
C LEU A 627 -53.10 -8.15 27.62
N ARG A 628 -53.02 -7.61 26.39
CA ARG A 628 -54.10 -7.70 25.42
C ARG A 628 -54.46 -9.15 25.09
N TYR A 629 -53.46 -9.99 24.82
CA TYR A 629 -53.68 -11.40 24.52
C TYR A 629 -54.14 -12.20 25.76
N GLN A 630 -53.67 -11.86 26.97
CA GLN A 630 -54.17 -12.46 28.22
C GLN A 630 -55.66 -12.17 28.42
N GLN A 631 -56.08 -10.91 28.24
CA GLN A 631 -57.48 -10.51 28.33
C GLN A 631 -58.34 -11.18 27.26
N ALA A 632 -57.87 -11.24 26.01
CA ALA A 632 -58.55 -11.93 24.92
C ALA A 632 -58.72 -13.43 25.21
N TYR A 633 -57.68 -14.09 25.74
CA TYR A 633 -57.72 -15.50 26.12
C TYR A 633 -58.77 -15.76 27.22
N GLN A 634 -58.78 -14.93 28.28
CA GLN A 634 -59.76 -15.02 29.36
C GLN A 634 -61.20 -14.76 28.86
N ALA A 635 -61.39 -13.78 27.99
CA ALA A 635 -62.69 -13.46 27.41
C ALA A 635 -63.23 -14.60 26.54
N CYS A 636 -62.40 -15.18 25.67
CA CYS A 636 -62.78 -16.32 24.84
C CYS A 636 -63.08 -17.56 25.69
N GLY A 637 -62.32 -17.79 26.77
CA GLY A 637 -62.59 -18.85 27.75
C GLY A 637 -63.98 -18.72 28.40
N LYS A 638 -64.39 -17.51 28.77
CA LYS A 638 -65.75 -17.24 29.28
C LYS A 638 -66.83 -17.51 28.22
N VAL A 639 -66.61 -17.12 26.97
CA VAL A 639 -67.54 -17.41 25.86
C VAL A 639 -67.72 -18.91 25.66
N MET A 640 -66.63 -19.70 25.75
CA MET A 640 -66.72 -21.16 25.68
C MET A 640 -67.50 -21.76 26.85
N GLN A 641 -67.31 -21.25 28.08
CA GLN A 641 -68.10 -21.68 29.24
C GLN A 641 -69.59 -21.42 29.05
N ILE A 642 -69.96 -20.21 28.61
CA ILE A 642 -71.37 -19.83 28.35
C ILE A 642 -71.96 -20.72 27.24
N ALA A 643 -71.21 -20.96 26.16
CA ALA A 643 -71.65 -21.83 25.07
C ALA A 643 -71.86 -23.29 25.54
N SER A 644 -71.02 -23.80 26.44
CA SER A 644 -71.19 -25.13 27.05
C SER A 644 -72.46 -25.18 27.89
N THR A 645 -72.68 -24.21 28.78
CA THR A 645 -73.90 -24.15 29.60
C THR A 645 -75.16 -24.07 28.74
N LEU A 646 -75.16 -23.27 27.67
CA LEU A 646 -76.28 -23.21 26.73
C LEU A 646 -76.51 -24.53 25.98
N PHE A 647 -75.43 -25.23 25.61
CA PHE A 647 -75.53 -26.55 24.98
C PHE A 647 -76.12 -27.60 25.93
N ASP A 648 -75.67 -27.61 27.18
CA ASP A 648 -76.17 -28.52 28.22
C ASP A 648 -77.66 -28.26 28.53
N VAL A 649 -78.07 -26.98 28.59
CA VAL A 649 -79.49 -26.60 28.76
C VAL A 649 -80.34 -27.07 27.58
N VAL A 650 -79.86 -26.92 26.35
CA VAL A 650 -80.60 -27.36 25.14
C VAL A 650 -80.71 -28.89 25.07
N ILE A 651 -79.67 -29.63 25.43
CA ILE A 651 -79.74 -31.11 25.52
C ILE A 651 -80.66 -31.53 26.68
N GLY A 652 -80.61 -30.83 27.80
CA GLY A 652 -81.48 -31.08 28.96
C GLY A 652 -82.96 -30.83 28.69
N LEU A 653 -83.30 -29.92 27.76
CA LEU A 653 -84.66 -29.68 27.27
C LEU A 653 -85.12 -30.67 26.19
N GLY A 654 -84.19 -31.41 25.58
CA GLY A 654 -84.46 -32.40 24.52
C GLY A 654 -84.59 -33.84 25.02
N ARG A 655 -84.47 -34.08 26.33
CA ARG A 655 -84.87 -35.32 27.02
C ARG A 655 -86.19 -35.08 27.74
#